data_AF-A0A7Y7YA13-F1
#
_entry.id   AF-A0A7Y7YA13-F1
#
_cell.length_a   1.000
_cell.length_b   1.000
_cell.length_c   1.000
_cell.angle_alpha   90.00
_cell.angle_beta   90.00
_cell.angle_gamma   90.00
#
_symmetry.space_group_name_H-M   'P 1'
#
loop_
_entity.id
_entity.type
_entity.pdbx_description
1 polymer ?
#
loop_
_entity_poly.entity_id
_entity_poly.type
_entity_poly.pdbx_seq_one_letter_code
_entity_poly.pdbx_strand_id
1 'polypeptide(L)'
;MTPTSPQLTTEQSHFDVIKEHLPAWLLNAPGEQRNALRRSMLASCNSRHEVQRMMAKLQSPEQFVKPLLEQAIAVNFRLTLDVGRANFVHVRKNDYFFGLVSVQGQTTEQILLSAALRNFEEALTSADLYGAGSGIYPIAGNRDNKTRIKPEEFALVCRRLDFGSLYQAHLRSVLAVPGDDRESSTRDPLIKSYKDAFAVAIHMAILQQKISTDCYRVLLDVLNDRYVVRQDTQSCSLLEFLGLDVSEVLVIGLDAEDGTHPCIVYIPQDPFAPLARYNSLKDFEDALSSRLLSRSYQRFFSRFLPISARGQLLSQLIRKAMWQKWGPQTSPIPRPAPFWLALHPIRGDAFKSLRERRVQQIERHGREVVVPTADIDTQARQRQLQVYETAGLGVLILAASFIPVVGDILLLFTGAQLIRAVYQGFDAWRRDDKVEALNYLMDVAEQVALMGASAGAIKVGGFVSSLIPVRLSPTWSSLWKSDLTPYRQPFELPETLLPDEQGLYDYQGKHYLSLDEHLYEVGTDGSPPGWSIRHPDDPWAYSPPLMQNGSGAWRTLHENPQDWSELKRLRRLGPIAADTRPEDLEPILHASASDSNLLFELHRDNQSPPAQLIDTLKRFQLDRKVRDQQLPDSLGATSSMTAGQNASERFEALYQQSEQVEGPLPEQIRQDFPDLPKSYVQAMAKSITPVEARQILDQKSLLPYLKDEAELSMQNVDTARLHEGLYLRTAFNPASDQLALQTLEALPGWSGNVRLELYSATLAEPPVASVGSDTATSVRRLLREGSRYRVYDADSLPIFAPGDLYSTIGRALPETELDNLGFSGPNRNTALKQALIDKITQLSASPVVVRQIPAALPSPPYWPGRALDTHFALETPPGDLEQMGDELYQGGFSRHYIREGERYYQVESADPGWKLIDARNPFRFYRPVLRRRAGHWEINTDIGLKGGAPGPAHSKIELVESESDMATAYEYTPPEPFTREDLLRMKSIKSYQRQPNRMGDYDRADNGRYPLRDLQGKPLRIKKIQSKSEVTDSGVRYQAKDILPYLQWEKHEEVAKLYEEKLLLRVFRAEDAMFPQEQSMIGQAMVVARKPLKAGEAIGVYGGNFIPFHVSNARKDPFVIDILPGPPVSRPKWDRLVLTGDNIISRINSIFEYEGPLPVRQASRGYNVEGATFPVDVDIGDGRLEPFVLSAFFTTRDIPADEELRWNYGYTGAGVRTTFAEPETSLEA
;
A
#
# COMPACT_ATOMS: atom_id res chain seq x y z
N MET A 1 -6.56 23.59 7.71
CA MET A 1 -5.68 24.17 6.68
C MET A 1 -4.98 23.02 5.99
N THR A 2 -5.64 22.43 5.00
CA THR A 2 -5.06 21.41 4.13
C THR A 2 -4.07 22.11 3.20
N PRO A 3 -2.80 21.68 3.13
CA PRO A 3 -1.83 22.29 2.23
C PRO A 3 -2.26 22.01 0.79
N THR A 4 -2.26 23.06 -0.02
CA THR A 4 -2.48 23.01 -1.46
C THR A 4 -1.52 21.97 -2.06
N SER A 5 -2.04 20.98 -2.77
CA SER A 5 -1.22 19.90 -3.34
C SER A 5 -0.10 20.49 -4.21
N PRO A 6 1.17 20.13 -3.98
CA PRO A 6 2.27 20.59 -4.82
C PRO A 6 2.08 20.05 -6.24
N GLN A 7 1.85 20.94 -7.21
CA GLN A 7 1.71 20.55 -8.62
C GLN A 7 3.09 20.26 -9.23
N LEU A 8 3.16 19.18 -10.00
CA LEU A 8 4.31 18.86 -10.86
C LEU A 8 4.43 19.93 -11.95
N THR A 9 5.40 20.84 -11.82
CA THR A 9 5.76 21.75 -12.92
C THR A 9 6.73 21.03 -13.87
N THR A 10 6.22 20.05 -14.63
CA THR A 10 6.99 19.26 -15.61
C THR A 10 7.11 19.91 -16.99
N GLU A 11 7.11 21.24 -17.09
CA GLU A 11 7.13 21.92 -18.39
C GLU A 11 8.53 22.05 -19.03
N GLN A 12 9.62 21.89 -18.28
CA GLN A 12 10.98 22.07 -18.81
C GLN A 12 11.52 20.77 -19.42
N SER A 13 12.02 20.83 -20.66
CA SER A 13 12.69 19.69 -21.28
C SER A 13 14.05 19.43 -20.64
N HIS A 14 14.57 18.19 -20.73
CA HIS A 14 15.93 17.89 -20.26
C HIS A 14 16.96 18.81 -20.90
N PHE A 15 16.81 19.11 -22.20
CA PHE A 15 17.70 20.01 -22.94
C PHE A 15 17.78 21.39 -22.31
N ASP A 16 16.64 21.98 -21.93
CA ASP A 16 16.56 23.32 -21.37
C ASP A 16 17.23 23.40 -20.00
N VAL A 17 17.00 22.40 -19.14
CA VAL A 17 17.66 22.32 -17.82
C VAL A 17 19.18 22.25 -17.97
N ILE A 18 19.70 21.43 -18.88
CA ILE A 18 21.15 21.36 -19.09
C ILE A 18 21.67 22.70 -19.61
N LYS A 19 21.02 23.26 -20.64
CA LYS A 19 21.42 24.51 -21.29
C LYS A 19 21.51 25.69 -20.32
N GLU A 20 20.58 25.81 -19.38
CA GLU A 20 20.56 26.85 -18.34
C GLU A 20 21.83 26.84 -17.46
N HIS A 21 22.44 25.66 -17.27
CA HIS A 21 23.57 25.46 -16.38
C HIS A 21 24.93 25.31 -17.09
N LEU A 22 24.96 25.33 -18.42
CA LEU A 22 26.21 25.23 -19.17
C LEU A 22 27.03 26.53 -19.06
N PRO A 23 28.30 26.45 -18.61
CA PRO A 23 29.10 27.65 -18.41
C PRO A 23 29.62 28.21 -19.75
N ALA A 24 29.72 29.53 -19.83
CA ALA A 24 30.19 30.23 -21.04
C ALA A 24 31.57 29.76 -21.52
N TRP A 25 32.49 29.43 -20.60
CA TRP A 25 33.82 28.93 -20.96
C TRP A 25 33.78 27.59 -21.71
N LEU A 26 32.76 26.76 -21.48
CA LEU A 26 32.60 25.48 -22.19
C LEU A 26 32.01 25.72 -23.58
N LEU A 27 31.01 26.60 -23.68
CA LEU A 27 30.36 26.93 -24.94
C LEU A 27 31.29 27.64 -25.92
N ASN A 28 32.12 28.56 -25.43
CA ASN A 28 33.03 29.37 -26.25
C ASN A 28 34.30 28.63 -26.69
N ALA A 29 34.53 27.41 -26.20
CA ALA A 29 35.73 26.65 -26.49
C ALA A 29 35.76 26.09 -27.92
N PRO A 30 36.94 25.82 -28.50
CA PRO A 30 37.04 25.04 -29.74
C PRO A 30 36.49 23.62 -29.57
N GLY A 31 35.83 23.08 -30.61
CA GLY A 31 35.24 21.73 -30.58
C GLY A 31 36.25 20.62 -30.26
N GLU A 32 37.50 20.73 -30.71
CA GLU A 32 38.57 19.79 -30.35
C GLU A 32 38.85 19.77 -28.84
N GLN A 33 38.84 20.93 -28.17
CA GLN A 33 39.08 21.02 -26.73
C GLN A 33 37.87 20.50 -25.93
N ARG A 34 36.63 20.76 -26.40
CA ARG A 34 35.42 20.13 -25.81
C ARG A 34 35.45 18.62 -25.93
N ASN A 35 35.86 18.08 -27.09
CA ASN A 35 36.01 16.64 -27.31
C ASN A 35 37.13 16.02 -26.47
N ALA A 36 38.22 16.75 -26.23
CA ALA A 36 39.27 16.32 -25.32
C ALA A 36 38.76 16.25 -23.87
N LEU A 37 38.01 17.27 -23.41
CA LEU A 37 37.35 17.26 -22.11
C LEU A 37 36.38 16.07 -22.00
N ARG A 38 35.49 15.88 -22.98
CA ARG A 38 34.53 14.77 -23.03
C ARG A 38 35.21 13.41 -22.83
N ARG A 39 36.27 13.13 -23.60
CA ARG A 39 37.04 11.88 -23.49
C ARG A 39 37.65 11.70 -22.11
N SER A 40 38.25 12.75 -21.56
CA SER A 40 38.84 12.68 -20.21
C SER A 40 37.80 12.47 -19.11
N MET A 41 36.63 13.12 -19.21
CA MET A 41 35.54 12.96 -18.24
C MET A 41 34.98 11.53 -18.27
N LEU A 42 34.81 10.95 -19.47
CA LEU A 42 34.36 9.57 -19.65
C LEU A 42 35.40 8.57 -19.11
N ALA A 43 36.69 8.78 -19.41
CA ALA A 43 37.77 7.95 -18.90
C ALA A 43 37.81 7.99 -17.36
N SER A 44 37.74 9.19 -16.77
CA SER A 44 37.71 9.39 -15.31
C SER A 44 36.48 8.77 -14.64
N CYS A 45 35.34 8.71 -15.34
CA CYS A 45 34.17 7.98 -14.85
C CYS A 45 34.41 6.46 -14.82
N ASN A 46 35.02 5.92 -15.87
CA ASN A 46 35.29 4.49 -15.99
C ASN A 46 36.34 4.01 -14.97
N SER A 47 37.48 4.71 -14.85
CA SER A 47 38.56 4.32 -13.95
C SER A 47 38.17 4.43 -12.47
N ARG A 48 37.38 5.43 -12.08
CA ARG A 48 36.84 5.49 -10.70
C ARG A 48 35.94 4.31 -10.36
N HIS A 49 35.14 3.82 -11.31
CA HIS A 49 34.33 2.63 -11.05
C HIS A 49 35.21 1.37 -10.87
N GLU A 50 36.36 1.28 -11.54
CA GLU A 50 37.34 0.22 -11.30
C GLU A 50 37.95 0.33 -9.89
N VAL A 51 38.29 1.55 -9.45
CA VAL A 51 38.72 1.82 -8.07
C VAL A 51 37.62 1.47 -7.06
N GLN A 52 36.35 1.82 -7.34
CA GLN A 52 35.21 1.49 -6.47
C GLN A 52 35.09 -0.02 -6.24
N ARG A 53 35.17 -0.82 -7.31
CA ARG A 53 35.12 -2.30 -7.20
C ARG A 53 36.29 -2.87 -6.41
N MET A 54 37.48 -2.27 -6.54
CA MET A 54 38.65 -2.66 -5.77
C MET A 54 38.47 -2.33 -4.28
N MET A 55 38.06 -1.10 -3.97
CA MET A 55 37.85 -0.63 -2.60
C MET A 55 36.67 -1.31 -1.90
N ALA A 56 35.65 -1.76 -2.62
CA ALA A 56 34.52 -2.52 -2.06
C ALA A 56 34.93 -3.86 -1.40
N LYS A 57 36.15 -4.36 -1.69
CA LYS A 57 36.72 -5.55 -1.03
C LYS A 57 37.35 -5.25 0.33
N LEU A 58 37.57 -3.97 0.67
CA LEU A 58 38.10 -3.56 1.97
C LEU A 58 37.00 -3.71 3.02
N GLN A 59 37.34 -4.34 4.14
CA GLN A 59 36.46 -4.47 5.29
C GLN A 59 36.83 -3.41 6.30
N SER A 60 35.83 -2.85 6.97
CA SER A 60 36.09 -1.96 8.09
C SER A 60 36.84 -2.69 9.21
N PRO A 61 37.59 -1.98 10.06
CA PRO A 61 38.24 -2.58 11.23
C PRO A 61 37.26 -3.39 12.10
N GLU A 62 36.04 -2.90 12.28
CA GLU A 62 34.99 -3.59 13.02
C GLU A 62 34.47 -4.83 12.27
N GLN A 63 34.13 -4.70 10.98
CA GLN A 63 33.64 -5.81 10.16
C GLN A 63 34.67 -6.94 10.04
N PHE A 64 35.95 -6.62 10.03
CA PHE A 64 37.04 -7.58 9.95
C PHE A 64 37.30 -8.25 11.31
N VAL A 65 37.42 -7.47 12.40
CA VAL A 65 37.87 -7.98 13.70
C VAL A 65 36.74 -8.60 14.52
N LYS A 66 35.52 -8.05 14.48
CA LYS A 66 34.38 -8.54 15.27
C LYS A 66 34.12 -10.06 15.10
N PRO A 67 33.93 -10.59 13.88
CA PRO A 67 33.67 -12.02 13.71
C PRO A 67 34.85 -12.89 14.14
N LEU A 68 36.10 -12.45 13.89
CA LEU A 68 37.31 -13.16 14.31
C LEU A 68 37.43 -13.21 15.84
N LEU A 69 37.07 -12.12 16.53
CA LEU A 69 37.09 -12.03 17.98
C LEU A 69 35.99 -12.88 18.62
N GLU A 70 34.76 -12.82 18.10
CA GLU A 70 33.64 -13.65 18.58
C GLU A 70 33.94 -15.13 18.40
N GLN A 71 34.50 -15.52 17.25
CA GLN A 71 34.95 -16.88 16.99
C GLN A 71 36.08 -17.29 17.95
N ALA A 72 37.06 -16.42 18.17
CA ALA A 72 38.14 -16.68 19.12
C ALA A 72 37.61 -16.88 20.55
N ILE A 73 36.61 -16.11 20.97
CA ILE A 73 35.99 -16.25 22.28
C ILE A 73 35.20 -17.56 22.39
N ALA A 74 34.44 -17.91 21.35
CA ALA A 74 33.70 -19.17 21.29
C ALA A 74 34.63 -20.38 21.37
N VAL A 75 35.78 -20.35 20.67
CA VAL A 75 36.74 -21.47 20.65
C VAL A 75 37.54 -21.55 21.95
N ASN A 76 38.15 -20.45 22.42
CA ASN A 76 39.06 -20.47 23.57
C ASN A 76 38.31 -20.53 24.90
N PHE A 77 37.13 -19.90 24.99
CA PHE A 77 36.40 -19.75 26.25
C PHE A 77 35.02 -20.40 26.24
N ARG A 78 34.63 -21.11 25.17
CA ARG A 78 33.34 -21.83 25.04
C ARG A 78 32.12 -20.96 25.42
N LEU A 79 32.20 -19.67 25.11
CA LEU A 79 31.19 -18.67 25.47
C LEU A 79 30.79 -17.89 24.21
N THR A 80 29.50 -17.60 24.07
CA THR A 80 29.00 -16.68 23.05
C THR A 80 28.80 -15.31 23.70
N LEU A 81 29.44 -14.28 23.16
CA LEU A 81 29.43 -12.93 23.74
C LEU A 81 29.38 -11.90 22.62
N ASP A 82 28.43 -10.96 22.69
CA ASP A 82 28.41 -9.81 21.78
C ASP A 82 29.50 -8.82 22.20
N VAL A 83 30.61 -8.82 21.47
CA VAL A 83 31.80 -8.02 21.78
C VAL A 83 31.60 -6.52 21.56
N GLY A 84 30.53 -6.13 20.86
CA GLY A 84 30.14 -4.72 20.68
C GLY A 84 29.39 -4.14 21.87
N ARG A 85 28.79 -5.01 22.70
CA ARG A 85 28.05 -4.63 23.92
C ARG A 85 28.79 -4.94 25.21
N ALA A 86 29.65 -5.95 25.19
CA ALA A 86 30.46 -6.35 26.33
C ALA A 86 31.50 -5.27 26.68
N ASN A 87 31.84 -5.16 27.96
CA ASN A 87 32.75 -4.17 28.50
C ASN A 87 33.97 -4.84 29.14
N PHE A 88 35.16 -4.35 28.81
CA PHE A 88 36.42 -4.71 29.46
C PHE A 88 36.73 -3.69 30.56
N VAL A 89 36.73 -4.14 31.81
CA VAL A 89 37.02 -3.30 32.98
C VAL A 89 38.38 -3.69 33.55
N HIS A 90 39.29 -2.71 33.60
CA HIS A 90 40.61 -2.87 34.22
C HIS A 90 40.74 -1.92 35.42
N VAL A 91 40.80 -2.51 36.60
CA VAL A 91 41.11 -1.83 37.86
C VAL A 91 42.60 -2.04 38.14
N ARG A 92 43.41 -0.98 38.14
CA ARG A 92 44.81 -1.11 38.53
C ARG A 92 44.94 -1.55 39.99
N LYS A 93 45.82 -2.51 40.25
CA LYS A 93 46.21 -2.89 41.61
C LYS A 93 47.01 -1.74 42.22
N ASN A 94 46.58 -1.24 43.37
CA ASN A 94 47.26 -0.11 44.02
C ASN A 94 48.61 -0.56 44.56
N ASP A 95 49.68 0.15 44.20
CA ASP A 95 50.93 0.05 44.95
C ASP A 95 50.71 0.70 46.31
N TYR A 96 50.76 -0.11 47.36
CA TYR A 96 50.73 0.39 48.72
C TYR A 96 52.05 1.09 49.02
N PHE A 97 52.04 2.43 49.13
CA PHE A 97 53.14 3.14 49.79
C PHE A 97 53.13 2.75 51.28
N PHE A 98 54.07 1.90 51.69
CA PHE A 98 54.24 1.44 53.10
C PHE A 98 52.98 0.89 53.77
N GLY A 99 52.06 0.26 53.02
CA GLY A 99 50.87 -0.40 53.59
C GLY A 99 49.81 0.52 54.21
N LEU A 100 49.92 1.85 54.09
CA LEU A 100 49.10 2.81 54.87
C LEU A 100 48.19 3.73 54.05
N VAL A 101 48.39 3.84 52.73
CA VAL A 101 47.53 4.68 51.85
C VAL A 101 47.20 3.91 50.57
N SER A 102 45.92 3.61 50.35
CA SER A 102 45.43 3.20 49.03
C SER A 102 45.14 4.45 48.21
N VAL A 103 45.98 4.79 47.25
CA VAL A 103 45.58 5.72 46.19
C VAL A 103 44.50 5.01 45.37
N GLN A 104 43.28 5.54 45.24
CA GLN A 104 42.24 4.89 44.43
C GLN A 104 42.79 4.56 43.04
N GLY A 105 42.86 3.27 42.71
CA GLY A 105 43.37 2.80 41.44
C GLY A 105 42.50 3.32 40.32
N GLN A 106 43.13 3.91 39.31
CA GLN A 106 42.43 4.36 38.11
C GLN A 106 41.72 3.15 37.49
N THR A 107 40.39 3.20 37.44
CA THR A 107 39.57 2.20 36.76
C THR A 107 39.35 2.66 35.34
N THR A 108 39.65 1.80 34.37
CA THR A 108 39.37 2.04 32.96
C THR A 108 38.31 1.07 32.48
N GLU A 109 37.33 1.59 31.74
CA GLU A 109 36.24 0.82 31.15
C GLU A 109 36.16 1.13 29.66
N GLN A 110 36.05 0.11 28.83
CA GLN A 110 35.89 0.25 27.39
C GLN A 110 35.22 -0.97 26.77
N ILE A 111 34.47 -0.77 25.68
CA ILE A 111 33.85 -1.86 24.92
C ILE A 111 34.91 -2.91 24.56
N LEU A 112 34.55 -4.18 24.69
CA LEU A 112 35.47 -5.32 24.56
C LEU A 112 36.14 -5.35 23.17
N LEU A 113 35.37 -5.07 22.11
CA LEU A 113 35.91 -4.90 20.76
C LEU A 113 36.94 -3.76 20.68
N SER A 114 36.66 -2.61 21.32
CA SER A 114 37.60 -1.47 21.37
C SER A 114 38.91 -1.84 22.07
N ALA A 115 38.84 -2.65 23.13
CA ALA A 115 40.03 -3.17 23.82
C ALA A 115 40.86 -4.07 22.90
N ALA A 116 40.20 -4.98 22.17
CA ALA A 116 40.86 -5.89 21.24
C ALA A 116 41.53 -5.14 20.07
N LEU A 117 40.89 -4.11 19.50
CA LEU A 117 41.45 -3.28 18.42
C LEU A 117 42.74 -2.55 18.84
N ARG A 118 42.83 -2.11 20.10
CA ARG A 118 44.04 -1.47 20.66
C ARG A 118 45.14 -2.47 21.00
N ASN A 119 44.79 -3.76 21.07
CA ASN A 119 45.64 -4.83 21.54
C ASN A 119 46.14 -4.56 22.98
N PHE A 120 46.96 -5.45 23.56
CA PHE A 120 47.34 -5.39 24.97
C PHE A 120 48.86 -5.37 25.18
N GLU A 121 49.34 -4.58 26.13
CA GLU A 121 50.74 -4.62 26.60
C GLU A 121 51.08 -6.01 27.15
N GLU A 122 52.34 -6.43 27.01
CA GLU A 122 52.77 -7.75 27.48
C GLU A 122 52.51 -7.94 28.98
N ALA A 123 52.74 -6.89 29.77
CA ALA A 123 52.53 -6.90 31.20
C ALA A 123 51.07 -7.20 31.60
N LEU A 124 50.09 -6.81 30.76
CA LEU A 124 48.65 -7.07 30.96
C LEU A 124 48.26 -8.53 30.66
N THR A 125 49.20 -9.39 30.27
CA THR A 125 48.97 -10.85 30.22
C THR A 125 49.24 -11.54 31.56
N SER A 126 49.70 -10.79 32.57
CA SER A 126 49.86 -11.28 33.94
C SER A 126 48.66 -10.92 34.82
N ALA A 127 48.21 -11.87 35.63
CA ALA A 127 47.14 -11.68 36.62
C ALA A 127 47.51 -10.61 37.68
N ASP A 128 48.79 -10.35 37.90
CA ASP A 128 49.27 -9.46 38.97
C ASP A 128 48.89 -7.99 38.77
N LEU A 129 48.58 -7.57 37.54
CA LEU A 129 48.20 -6.20 37.20
C LEU A 129 46.69 -5.91 37.30
N TYR A 130 45.89 -6.91 37.63
CA TYR A 130 44.44 -6.79 37.75
C TYR A 130 44.01 -6.74 39.21
N GLY A 131 43.51 -5.58 39.64
CA GLY A 131 42.91 -5.36 40.95
C GLY A 131 41.48 -5.93 41.05
N ALA A 132 40.96 -5.99 42.28
CA ALA A 132 39.61 -6.46 42.56
C ALA A 132 38.56 -5.64 41.78
N GLY A 133 37.68 -6.33 41.04
CA GLY A 133 36.70 -5.72 40.13
C GLY A 133 37.12 -5.68 38.66
N SER A 134 38.35 -6.07 38.31
CA SER A 134 38.73 -6.24 36.90
C SER A 134 38.01 -7.45 36.29
N GLY A 135 37.51 -7.33 35.06
CA GLY A 135 36.71 -8.38 34.43
C GLY A 135 36.12 -7.99 33.09
N ILE A 136 35.57 -8.98 32.39
CA ILE A 136 34.74 -8.77 31.20
C ILE A 136 33.29 -8.94 31.59
N TYR A 137 32.45 -7.97 31.23
CA TYR A 137 31.04 -7.88 31.59
C TYR A 137 30.18 -7.88 30.32
N PRO A 138 29.07 -8.64 30.24
CA PRO A 138 28.25 -8.70 29.03
C PRO A 138 27.56 -7.38 28.66
N ILE A 139 27.29 -6.53 29.67
CA ILE A 139 26.59 -5.25 29.50
C ILE A 139 27.35 -4.19 30.31
N ALA A 140 27.62 -3.04 29.69
CA ALA A 140 28.23 -1.90 30.35
C ALA A 140 27.42 -1.45 31.59
N GLY A 141 28.10 -1.06 32.66
CA GLY A 141 27.48 -0.59 33.92
C GLY A 141 26.92 -1.68 34.84
N ASN A 142 26.68 -2.91 34.36
CA ASN A 142 26.25 -4.02 35.20
C ASN A 142 27.47 -4.81 35.72
N ARG A 143 28.00 -4.39 36.88
CA ARG A 143 29.18 -5.01 37.51
C ARG A 143 28.88 -6.29 38.30
N ASP A 144 27.63 -6.72 38.37
CA ASP A 144 27.22 -7.93 39.12
C ASP A 144 27.30 -9.20 38.27
N ASN A 145 27.26 -9.06 36.95
CA ASN A 145 27.27 -10.18 36.00
C ASN A 145 28.63 -10.34 35.30
N LYS A 146 29.66 -10.73 36.04
CA LYS A 146 31.01 -10.93 35.50
C LYS A 146 31.09 -12.25 34.71
N THR A 147 31.66 -12.21 33.50
CA THR A 147 31.91 -13.43 32.71
C THR A 147 33.03 -14.29 33.31
N ARG A 148 33.11 -15.57 32.89
CA ARG A 148 34.19 -16.47 33.27
C ARG A 148 35.55 -16.17 32.62
N ILE A 149 35.59 -15.26 31.64
CA ILE A 149 36.81 -14.94 30.91
C ILE A 149 37.66 -14.04 31.80
N LYS A 150 38.87 -14.49 32.12
CA LYS A 150 39.80 -13.65 32.88
C LYS A 150 40.43 -12.58 31.97
N PRO A 151 40.59 -11.33 32.44
CA PRO A 151 41.18 -10.26 31.64
C PRO A 151 42.56 -10.58 31.06
N GLU A 152 43.42 -11.24 31.84
CA GLU A 152 44.78 -11.64 31.43
C GLU A 152 44.77 -12.73 30.34
N GLU A 153 43.82 -13.67 30.43
CA GLU A 153 43.64 -14.72 29.44
C GLU A 153 43.10 -14.14 28.12
N PHE A 154 42.18 -13.17 28.21
CA PHE A 154 41.68 -12.42 27.05
C PHE A 154 42.78 -11.60 26.37
N ALA A 155 43.60 -10.88 27.17
CA ALA A 155 44.73 -10.10 26.67
C ALA A 155 45.74 -10.99 25.93
N LEU A 156 46.02 -12.19 26.47
CA LEU A 156 46.90 -13.17 25.84
C LEU A 156 46.35 -13.66 24.50
N VAL A 157 45.04 -13.95 24.41
CA VAL A 157 44.40 -14.37 23.15
C VAL A 157 44.50 -13.27 22.09
N CYS A 158 44.22 -12.02 22.45
CA CYS A 158 44.30 -10.89 21.51
C CYS A 158 45.73 -10.68 21.00
N ARG A 159 46.75 -10.75 21.88
CA ARG A 159 48.16 -10.66 21.48
C ARG A 159 48.60 -11.79 20.55
N ARG A 160 48.12 -13.02 20.78
CA ARG A 160 48.45 -14.21 19.96
C ARG A 160 47.82 -14.17 18.58
N LEU A 161 46.56 -13.72 18.47
CA LEU A 161 45.88 -13.60 17.19
C LEU A 161 46.42 -12.44 16.35
N ASP A 162 46.89 -11.38 17.01
CA ASP A 162 47.45 -10.19 16.38
C ASP A 162 46.56 -9.66 15.25
N PHE A 163 45.37 -9.21 15.65
CA PHE A 163 44.39 -8.64 14.72
C PHE A 163 44.96 -7.50 13.88
N GLY A 164 45.93 -6.74 14.40
CA GLY A 164 46.62 -5.70 13.65
C GLY A 164 47.43 -6.26 12.49
N SER A 165 48.27 -7.28 12.70
CA SER A 165 49.01 -7.92 11.61
C SER A 165 48.10 -8.57 10.57
N LEU A 166 47.02 -9.22 11.02
CA LEU A 166 46.00 -9.79 10.12
C LEU A 166 45.31 -8.73 9.27
N TYR A 167 44.96 -7.59 9.88
CA TYR A 167 44.32 -6.49 9.16
C TYR A 167 45.30 -5.82 8.18
N GLN A 168 46.57 -5.68 8.53
CA GLN A 168 47.60 -5.17 7.61
C GLN A 168 47.78 -6.10 6.39
N ALA A 169 47.72 -7.42 6.59
CA ALA A 169 47.73 -8.38 5.49
C ALA A 169 46.50 -8.24 4.58
N HIS A 170 45.32 -8.01 5.17
CA HIS A 170 44.09 -7.72 4.43
C HIS A 170 44.20 -6.45 3.57
N LEU A 171 44.70 -5.35 4.14
CA LEU A 171 44.91 -4.10 3.38
C LEU A 171 45.84 -4.32 2.18
N ARG A 172 46.95 -5.03 2.39
CA ARG A 172 47.92 -5.33 1.32
C ARG A 172 47.36 -6.22 0.23
N SER A 173 46.57 -7.24 0.58
CA SER A 173 45.99 -8.16 -0.40
C SER A 173 45.02 -7.46 -1.34
N VAL A 174 44.26 -6.48 -0.84
CA VAL A 174 43.33 -5.69 -1.64
C VAL A 174 44.04 -4.62 -2.48
N LEU A 175 45.12 -4.02 -1.95
CA LEU A 175 45.89 -2.95 -2.61
C LEU A 175 47.06 -3.45 -3.49
N ALA A 176 47.22 -4.76 -3.65
CA ALA A 176 48.29 -5.36 -4.45
C ALA A 176 48.13 -5.08 -5.96
N VAL A 177 49.24 -4.91 -6.67
CA VAL A 177 49.27 -4.79 -8.14
C VAL A 177 49.43 -6.18 -8.76
N PRO A 178 48.68 -6.53 -9.82
CA PRO A 178 48.92 -7.76 -10.57
C PRO A 178 50.18 -7.64 -11.44
N GLY A 179 51.29 -8.26 -11.02
CA GLY A 179 52.55 -8.36 -11.78
C GLY A 179 53.52 -7.17 -11.59
N ASP A 180 54.80 -7.38 -11.88
CA ASP A 180 55.93 -6.47 -11.53
C ASP A 180 56.58 -5.76 -12.74
N ASP A 181 55.94 -5.80 -13.92
CA ASP A 181 56.50 -5.27 -15.17
C ASP A 181 55.97 -3.87 -15.53
N ARG A 182 56.62 -3.16 -16.47
CA ARG A 182 56.15 -1.85 -16.99
C ARG A 182 54.73 -1.89 -17.58
N GLU A 183 54.28 -3.02 -18.10
CA GLU A 183 52.89 -3.23 -18.56
C GLU A 183 51.89 -3.35 -17.38
N SER A 184 52.36 -3.71 -16.18
CA SER A 184 51.55 -3.85 -14.97
C SER A 184 51.13 -2.48 -14.41
N SER A 185 51.96 -1.43 -14.55
CA SER A 185 51.61 -0.08 -14.06
C SER A 185 50.46 0.57 -14.86
N THR A 186 50.31 0.22 -16.14
CA THR A 186 49.22 0.71 -16.99
C THR A 186 47.87 0.05 -16.65
N ARG A 187 47.92 -1.10 -15.96
CA ARG A 187 46.75 -1.86 -15.50
C ARG A 187 46.36 -1.54 -14.05
N ASP A 188 47.13 -0.73 -13.34
CA ASP A 188 46.81 -0.33 -11.97
C ASP A 188 45.60 0.63 -11.94
N PRO A 189 44.47 0.25 -11.31
CA PRO A 189 43.26 1.08 -11.29
C PRO A 189 43.45 2.45 -10.63
N LEU A 190 44.32 2.56 -9.61
CA LEU A 190 44.58 3.82 -8.91
C LEU A 190 45.41 4.76 -9.78
N ILE A 191 46.51 4.26 -10.38
CA ILE A 191 47.34 5.08 -11.28
C ILE A 191 46.49 5.60 -12.44
N LYS A 192 45.70 4.72 -13.05
CA LYS A 192 44.77 5.09 -14.13
C LYS A 192 43.78 6.16 -13.68
N SER A 193 43.15 5.98 -12.52
CA SER A 193 42.21 6.96 -11.96
C SER A 193 42.85 8.32 -11.70
N TYR A 194 44.09 8.37 -11.18
CA TYR A 194 44.80 9.63 -10.98
C TYR A 194 45.13 10.32 -12.31
N LYS A 195 45.60 9.58 -13.32
CA LYS A 195 45.87 10.11 -14.65
C LYS A 195 44.60 10.66 -15.31
N ASP A 196 43.50 9.91 -15.28
CA ASP A 196 42.25 10.36 -15.86
C ASP A 196 41.67 11.59 -15.14
N ALA A 197 41.74 11.64 -13.80
CA ALA A 197 41.34 12.81 -13.03
C ALA A 197 42.22 14.05 -13.33
N PHE A 198 43.53 13.84 -13.45
CA PHE A 198 44.46 14.91 -13.83
C PHE A 198 44.19 15.42 -15.25
N ALA A 199 43.90 14.53 -16.20
CA ALA A 199 43.52 14.91 -17.57
C ALA A 199 42.28 15.81 -17.60
N VAL A 200 41.24 15.49 -16.81
CA VAL A 200 40.06 16.35 -16.69
C VAL A 200 40.43 17.73 -16.12
N ALA A 201 41.26 17.78 -15.07
CA ALA A 201 41.70 19.03 -14.47
C ALA A 201 42.49 19.90 -15.45
N ILE A 202 43.38 19.30 -16.25
CA ILE A 202 44.14 20.00 -17.31
C ILE A 202 43.19 20.59 -18.35
N HIS A 203 42.28 19.79 -18.91
CA HIS A 203 41.34 20.25 -19.93
C HIS A 203 40.40 21.34 -19.39
N MET A 204 39.88 21.21 -18.17
CA MET A 204 39.08 22.26 -17.56
C MET A 204 39.88 23.55 -17.33
N ALA A 205 41.13 23.45 -16.86
CA ALA A 205 41.94 24.63 -16.57
C ALA A 205 42.30 25.43 -17.83
N ILE A 206 42.62 24.76 -18.95
CA ILE A 206 42.90 25.47 -20.23
C ILE A 206 41.63 26.11 -20.80
N LEU A 207 40.49 25.42 -20.72
CA LEU A 207 39.18 25.94 -21.16
C LEU A 207 38.73 27.16 -20.32
N GLN A 208 39.02 27.14 -19.03
CA GLN A 208 38.77 28.27 -18.11
C GLN A 208 39.84 29.37 -18.20
N GLN A 209 40.85 29.22 -19.08
CA GLN A 209 41.99 30.15 -19.22
C GLN A 209 42.80 30.35 -17.91
N LYS A 210 42.80 29.35 -17.02
CA LYS A 210 43.56 29.35 -15.76
C LYS A 210 45.03 28.97 -15.95
N ILE A 211 45.37 28.37 -17.09
CA ILE A 211 46.73 28.00 -17.48
C ILE A 211 46.99 28.41 -18.93
N SER A 212 48.25 28.66 -19.29
CA SER A 212 48.65 28.97 -20.67
C SER A 212 48.80 27.71 -21.52
N THR A 213 48.87 27.86 -22.85
CA THR A 213 49.12 26.77 -23.79
C THR A 213 50.47 26.07 -23.55
N ASP A 214 51.49 26.80 -23.09
CA ASP A 214 52.78 26.22 -22.74
C ASP A 214 52.68 25.36 -21.47
N CYS A 215 51.95 25.83 -20.45
CA CYS A 215 51.64 25.02 -19.27
C CYS A 215 50.87 23.76 -19.66
N TYR A 216 49.88 23.88 -20.56
CA TYR A 216 49.09 22.75 -21.04
C TYR A 216 49.97 21.65 -21.67
N ARG A 217 50.97 22.01 -22.48
CA ARG A 217 51.94 21.04 -23.05
C ARG A 217 52.75 20.34 -21.96
N VAL A 218 53.32 21.09 -21.01
CA VAL A 218 54.11 20.54 -19.89
C VAL A 218 53.26 19.55 -19.07
N LEU A 219 52.01 19.89 -18.80
CA LEU A 219 51.12 19.04 -18.01
C LEU A 219 50.72 17.77 -18.77
N LEU A 220 50.56 17.83 -20.09
CA LEU A 220 50.37 16.64 -20.92
C LEU A 220 51.62 15.76 -20.98
N ASP A 221 52.82 16.33 -20.94
CA ASP A 221 54.06 15.56 -20.85
C ASP A 221 54.17 14.84 -19.50
N VAL A 222 53.76 15.50 -18.40
CA VAL A 222 53.64 14.86 -17.07
C VAL A 222 52.60 13.73 -17.10
N LEU A 223 51.41 13.97 -17.68
CA LEU A 223 50.33 12.98 -17.79
C LEU A 223 50.75 11.70 -18.55
N ASN A 224 51.56 11.86 -19.61
CA ASN A 224 51.98 10.79 -20.51
C ASN A 224 53.35 10.19 -20.16
N ASP A 225 53.91 10.49 -18.99
CA ASP A 225 55.23 10.04 -18.52
C ASP A 225 56.39 10.41 -19.47
N ARG A 226 56.22 11.50 -20.23
CA ARG A 226 57.23 12.02 -21.18
C ARG A 226 58.07 13.15 -20.59
N TYR A 227 57.74 13.58 -19.38
CA TYR A 227 58.45 14.65 -18.71
C TYR A 227 59.84 14.19 -18.25
N VAL A 228 60.87 14.57 -19.03
CA VAL A 228 62.27 14.25 -18.72
C VAL A 228 62.82 15.34 -17.80
N VAL A 229 63.25 14.94 -16.61
CA VAL A 229 64.01 15.79 -15.69
C VAL A 229 65.26 16.30 -16.40
N ARG A 230 65.34 17.60 -16.72
CA ARG A 230 66.64 18.22 -17.00
C ARG A 230 67.40 18.31 -15.69
N GLN A 231 68.70 18.00 -15.70
CA GLN A 231 69.57 18.25 -14.54
C GLN A 231 69.40 19.72 -14.14
N ASP A 232 69.07 19.94 -12.87
CA ASP A 232 68.85 21.23 -12.18
C ASP A 232 67.48 21.91 -12.34
N THR A 233 66.47 21.24 -12.91
CA THR A 233 65.08 21.73 -12.95
C THR A 233 64.14 20.84 -12.11
N GLN A 234 63.65 21.33 -10.97
CA GLN A 234 62.75 20.56 -10.07
C GLN A 234 61.50 20.06 -10.81
N SER A 235 61.23 18.75 -10.67
CA SER A 235 60.57 17.97 -11.73
C SER A 235 59.17 17.43 -11.39
N CYS A 236 58.63 17.80 -10.23
CA CYS A 236 57.33 17.45 -9.61
C CYS A 236 57.63 17.12 -8.14
N SER A 237 56.86 17.69 -7.22
CA SER A 237 57.06 17.53 -5.78
C SER A 237 55.73 17.23 -5.09
N LEU A 238 55.78 16.44 -4.02
CA LEU A 238 54.67 16.28 -3.09
C LEU A 238 54.67 17.41 -2.07
N LEU A 239 53.48 17.79 -1.62
CA LEU A 239 53.32 18.83 -0.60
C LEU A 239 53.42 18.25 0.82
N GLU A 240 54.11 18.97 1.69
CA GLU A 240 54.01 18.84 3.14
C GLU A 240 53.35 20.09 3.72
N PHE A 241 52.47 19.93 4.69
CA PHE A 241 51.74 21.01 5.34
C PHE A 241 51.90 20.91 6.86
N LEU A 242 52.53 21.92 7.49
CA LEU A 242 52.77 21.98 8.94
C LEU A 242 53.49 20.73 9.51
N GLY A 243 54.46 20.18 8.77
CA GLY A 243 55.15 18.94 9.17
C GLY A 243 54.33 17.67 8.97
N LEU A 244 53.17 17.78 8.29
CA LEU A 244 52.31 16.64 7.95
C LEU A 244 52.38 16.35 6.46
N ASP A 245 52.55 15.07 6.16
CA ASP A 245 52.52 14.56 4.80
C ASP A 245 51.13 14.74 4.18
N VAL A 246 51.05 15.50 3.09
CA VAL A 246 49.81 15.66 2.32
C VAL A 246 49.79 14.62 1.20
N SER A 247 48.82 13.72 1.24
CA SER A 247 48.64 12.74 0.16
C SER A 247 48.04 13.41 -1.07
N GLU A 248 48.51 13.07 -2.27
CA GLU A 248 47.85 13.39 -3.56
C GLU A 248 47.93 14.83 -4.07
N VAL A 249 48.51 15.78 -3.33
CA VAL A 249 48.75 17.14 -3.82
C VAL A 249 50.10 17.22 -4.53
N LEU A 250 50.07 17.56 -5.83
CA LEU A 250 51.25 17.71 -6.67
C LEU A 250 51.58 19.19 -6.87
N VAL A 251 52.86 19.52 -6.73
CA VAL A 251 53.42 20.82 -7.10
C VAL A 251 54.40 20.60 -8.24
N ILE A 252 54.12 21.19 -9.38
CA ILE A 252 54.90 21.04 -10.61
C ILE A 252 55.67 22.34 -10.80
N GLY A 253 56.99 22.26 -10.67
CA GLY A 253 57.89 23.39 -10.81
C GLY A 253 58.05 23.84 -12.27
N LEU A 254 58.28 25.13 -12.46
CA LEU A 254 58.79 25.70 -13.71
C LEU A 254 60.13 26.39 -13.35
N ASP A 255 61.17 25.57 -13.12
CA ASP A 255 62.52 25.87 -12.57
C ASP A 255 62.53 26.53 -11.17
N ALA A 256 63.28 25.95 -10.22
CA ALA A 256 63.42 26.53 -8.88
C ALA A 256 64.68 26.06 -8.13
N GLU A 257 65.56 27.00 -7.76
CA GLU A 257 66.55 26.84 -6.68
C GLU A 257 66.10 27.54 -5.38
N ASP A 258 65.35 28.66 -5.44
CA ASP A 258 65.11 29.54 -4.27
C ASP A 258 63.63 29.85 -3.93
N GLY A 259 62.63 29.15 -4.51
CA GLY A 259 61.20 29.32 -4.15
C GLY A 259 60.51 30.58 -4.67
N THR A 260 61.20 31.37 -5.50
CA THR A 260 60.75 32.65 -6.11
C THR A 260 60.19 32.51 -7.54
N HIS A 261 60.09 31.29 -8.06
CA HIS A 261 59.67 30.99 -9.43
C HIS A 261 58.25 30.41 -9.52
N PRO A 262 57.57 30.55 -10.68
CA PRO A 262 56.19 30.10 -10.85
C PRO A 262 56.04 28.58 -10.70
N CYS A 263 54.94 28.16 -10.10
CA CYS A 263 54.60 26.75 -9.94
C CYS A 263 53.15 26.47 -10.35
N ILE A 264 52.87 25.23 -10.73
CA ILE A 264 51.52 24.74 -10.97
C ILE A 264 51.17 23.78 -9.85
N VAL A 265 50.04 24.02 -9.19
CA VAL A 265 49.58 23.15 -8.10
C VAL A 265 48.35 22.40 -8.55
N TYR A 266 48.38 21.08 -8.38
CA TYR A 266 47.25 20.17 -8.56
C TYR A 266 46.76 19.68 -7.21
N ILE A 267 45.53 20.06 -6.86
CA ILE A 267 44.79 19.55 -5.70
C ILE A 267 43.58 18.79 -6.25
N PRO A 268 43.57 17.45 -6.17
CA PRO A 268 42.46 16.64 -6.69
C PRO A 268 41.11 17.14 -6.17
N GLN A 269 40.17 17.39 -7.09
CA GLN A 269 38.80 17.81 -6.80
C GLN A 269 38.65 19.08 -5.94
N ASP A 270 39.66 19.97 -5.91
CA ASP A 270 39.53 21.24 -5.18
C ASP A 270 38.30 22.02 -5.67
N PRO A 271 37.36 22.40 -4.78
CA PRO A 271 36.14 23.11 -5.13
C PRO A 271 36.37 24.52 -5.68
N PHE A 272 37.59 25.06 -5.62
CA PHE A 272 37.94 26.37 -6.15
C PHE A 272 38.79 26.26 -7.41
N ALA A 273 39.89 25.51 -7.33
CA ALA A 273 40.83 25.37 -8.43
C ALA A 273 41.59 24.04 -8.35
N PRO A 274 41.09 22.98 -9.01
CA PRO A 274 41.77 21.68 -9.03
C PRO A 274 43.20 21.76 -9.58
N LEU A 275 43.42 22.65 -10.54
CA LEU A 275 44.72 22.93 -11.14
C LEU A 275 44.85 24.43 -11.37
N ALA A 276 45.90 25.04 -10.83
CA ALA A 276 46.14 26.48 -10.95
C ALA A 276 47.64 26.81 -11.00
N ARG A 277 47.97 27.89 -11.73
CA ARG A 277 49.30 28.49 -11.77
C ARG A 277 49.43 29.58 -10.70
N TYR A 278 50.56 29.60 -10.02
CA TYR A 278 50.95 30.61 -9.05
C TYR A 278 52.30 31.22 -9.45
N ASN A 279 52.55 32.47 -9.07
CA ASN A 279 53.81 33.15 -9.41
C ASN A 279 54.97 32.68 -8.53
N SER A 280 54.67 32.15 -7.34
CA SER A 280 55.62 31.55 -6.40
C SER A 280 54.93 30.53 -5.50
N LEU A 281 55.71 29.70 -4.79
CA LEU A 281 55.17 28.82 -3.74
C LEU A 281 54.55 29.63 -2.59
N LYS A 282 55.03 30.86 -2.35
CA LYS A 282 54.49 31.75 -1.32
C LYS A 282 53.07 32.21 -1.65
N ASP A 283 52.81 32.57 -2.91
CA ASP A 283 51.48 32.96 -3.36
C ASP A 283 50.48 31.82 -3.21
N PHE A 284 50.92 30.58 -3.44
CA PHE A 284 50.11 29.41 -3.19
C PHE A 284 49.81 29.22 -1.69
N GLU A 285 50.81 29.39 -0.81
CA GLU A 285 50.62 29.32 0.65
C GLU A 285 49.57 30.33 1.13
N ASP A 286 49.60 31.56 0.63
CA ASP A 286 48.64 32.60 0.99
C ASP A 286 47.22 32.31 0.48
N ALA A 287 47.10 31.79 -0.75
CA ALA A 287 45.83 31.34 -1.29
C ALA A 287 45.25 30.15 -0.49
N LEU A 288 46.07 29.15 -0.17
CA LEU A 288 45.65 28.00 0.62
C LEU A 288 45.25 28.40 2.04
N SER A 289 46.04 29.27 2.69
CA SER A 289 45.73 29.81 4.02
C SER A 289 44.35 30.47 4.06
N SER A 290 44.02 31.25 3.03
CA SER A 290 42.73 31.95 2.92
C SER A 290 41.56 30.96 2.75
N ARG A 291 41.74 29.90 1.96
CA ARG A 291 40.72 28.84 1.81
C ARG A 291 40.50 28.06 3.10
N LEU A 292 41.57 27.78 3.85
CA LEU A 292 41.54 27.05 5.12
C LEU A 292 40.83 27.80 6.26
N LEU A 293 40.46 29.08 6.09
CA LEU A 293 39.56 29.79 7.00
C LEU A 293 38.14 29.20 7.02
N SER A 294 37.69 28.61 5.91
CA SER A 294 36.36 28.02 5.79
C SER A 294 36.28 26.64 6.45
N ARG A 295 35.28 26.41 7.32
CA ARG A 295 35.02 25.08 7.90
C ARG A 295 34.72 24.01 6.84
N SER A 296 34.02 24.36 5.77
CA SER A 296 33.72 23.41 4.69
C SER A 296 34.99 23.00 3.95
N TYR A 297 35.90 23.96 3.70
CA TYR A 297 37.18 23.66 3.06
C TYR A 297 38.15 22.93 4.00
N GLN A 298 38.13 23.19 5.31
CA GLN A 298 38.88 22.39 6.28
C GLN A 298 38.44 20.92 6.23
N ARG A 299 37.13 20.66 6.18
CA ARG A 299 36.59 19.30 6.03
C ARG A 299 37.06 18.67 4.71
N PHE A 300 37.01 19.42 3.60
CA PHE A 300 37.56 19.00 2.32
C PHE A 300 39.06 18.64 2.43
N PHE A 301 39.91 19.58 2.86
CA PHE A 301 41.37 19.44 2.85
C PHE A 301 41.88 18.38 3.84
N SER A 302 41.14 18.15 4.94
CA SER A 302 41.47 17.11 5.93
C SER A 302 41.59 15.70 5.32
N ARG A 303 40.99 15.47 4.14
CA ARG A 303 41.08 14.22 3.39
C ARG A 303 42.51 13.82 3.04
N PHE A 304 43.36 14.81 2.77
CA PHE A 304 44.73 14.61 2.33
C PHE A 304 45.70 14.43 3.51
N LEU A 305 45.21 14.67 4.72
CA LEU A 305 45.99 14.60 5.94
C LEU A 305 45.80 13.23 6.61
N PRO A 306 46.80 12.79 7.40
CA PRO A 306 46.68 11.64 8.28
C PRO A 306 45.41 11.72 9.16
N ILE A 307 44.74 10.59 9.41
CA ILE A 307 43.51 10.53 10.24
C ILE A 307 43.75 11.15 11.63
N SER A 308 44.96 10.96 12.15
CA SER A 308 45.50 11.56 13.37
C SER A 308 45.45 13.09 13.43
N ALA A 309 45.47 13.77 12.29
CA ALA A 309 45.48 15.22 12.18
C ALA A 309 44.10 15.84 11.94
N ARG A 310 43.02 15.05 11.87
CA ARG A 310 41.67 15.53 11.50
C ARG A 310 40.90 16.11 12.69
N GLY A 311 39.78 16.78 12.39
CA GLY A 311 38.87 17.32 13.41
C GLY A 311 39.46 18.50 14.19
N GLN A 312 39.32 18.48 15.52
CA GLN A 312 39.72 19.60 16.38
C GLN A 312 41.24 19.90 16.30
N LEU A 313 42.08 18.88 16.08
CA LEU A 313 43.52 19.06 15.98
C LEU A 313 43.90 19.85 14.72
N LEU A 314 43.27 19.60 13.58
CA LEU A 314 43.44 20.41 12.36
C LEU A 314 43.08 21.87 12.64
N SER A 315 41.92 22.10 13.24
CA SER A 315 41.47 23.46 13.56
C SER A 315 42.42 24.16 14.55
N GLN A 316 43.01 23.43 15.51
CA GLN A 316 44.02 23.97 16.42
C GLN A 316 45.34 24.29 15.72
N LEU A 317 45.83 23.40 14.84
CA LEU A 317 47.04 23.61 14.05
C LEU A 317 46.89 24.83 13.13
N ILE A 318 45.77 24.92 12.41
CA ILE A 318 45.46 26.07 11.56
C ILE A 318 45.31 27.34 12.41
N ARG A 319 44.62 27.29 13.56
CA ARG A 319 44.45 28.46 14.44
C ARG A 319 45.79 28.95 15.00
N LYS A 320 46.67 28.04 15.40
CA LYS A 320 48.03 28.34 15.90
C LYS A 320 48.87 28.97 14.79
N ALA A 321 48.83 28.40 13.59
CA ALA A 321 49.49 28.94 12.41
C ALA A 321 48.96 30.36 12.09
N MET A 322 47.64 30.54 12.00
CA MET A 322 47.01 31.85 11.75
C MET A 322 47.36 32.90 12.80
N TRP A 323 47.35 32.55 14.09
CA TRP A 323 47.80 33.45 15.16
C TRP A 323 49.27 33.87 15.04
N GLN A 324 50.14 32.99 14.53
CA GLN A 324 51.54 33.32 14.29
C GLN A 324 51.75 34.20 13.05
N LYS A 325 50.87 34.11 12.03
CA LYS A 325 50.97 34.88 10.77
C LYS A 325 50.25 36.23 10.82
N TRP A 326 49.13 36.33 11.53
CA TRP A 326 48.29 37.54 11.59
C TRP A 326 48.05 38.06 13.01
N GLY A 327 48.70 37.49 14.03
CA GLY A 327 48.63 38.00 15.40
C GLY A 327 49.34 39.36 15.58
N PRO A 328 48.96 40.15 16.60
CA PRO A 328 49.62 41.41 16.89
C PRO A 328 51.11 41.20 17.19
N GLN A 329 51.99 41.84 16.41
CA GLN A 329 53.44 41.76 16.64
C GLN A 329 53.81 42.55 17.89
N THR A 330 54.13 41.84 18.97
CA THR A 330 54.55 42.43 20.26
C THR A 330 56.06 42.44 20.46
N SER A 331 56.86 42.03 19.46
CA SER A 331 58.32 41.94 19.56
C SER A 331 59.01 42.87 18.55
N PRO A 332 60.00 43.67 18.96
CA PRO A 332 60.71 44.61 18.08
C PRO A 332 61.71 43.96 17.11
N ILE A 333 61.80 42.62 17.09
CA ILE A 333 62.65 41.85 16.18
C ILE A 333 61.76 41.27 15.07
N PRO A 334 62.03 41.55 13.78
CA PRO A 334 61.34 40.88 12.67
C PRO A 334 61.60 39.37 12.76
N ARG A 335 60.60 38.59 13.15
CA ARG A 335 60.68 37.13 13.00
C ARG A 335 60.34 36.80 11.54
N PRO A 336 61.17 36.02 10.82
CA PRO A 336 60.77 35.51 9.53
C PRO A 336 59.45 34.78 9.69
N ALA A 337 58.46 35.08 8.85
CA ALA A 337 57.18 34.39 8.87
C ALA A 337 57.45 32.89 8.66
N PRO A 338 57.01 32.01 9.58
CA PRO A 338 57.24 30.58 9.41
C PRO A 338 56.58 30.13 8.10
N PHE A 339 57.36 29.51 7.23
CA PHE A 339 56.88 28.88 6.01
C PHE A 339 56.29 27.52 6.40
N TRP A 340 55.02 27.29 6.10
CA TRP A 340 54.30 26.08 6.56
C TRP A 340 54.18 24.99 5.50
N LEU A 341 54.63 25.29 4.28
CA LEU A 341 54.67 24.32 3.18
C LEU A 341 56.10 23.83 2.98
N ALA A 342 56.30 22.54 2.80
CA ALA A 342 57.56 22.03 2.28
C ALA A 342 57.31 21.16 1.05
N LEU A 343 58.30 21.07 0.16
CA LEU A 343 58.22 20.28 -1.07
C LEU A 343 59.15 19.08 -0.98
N HIS A 344 58.60 17.89 -1.23
CA HIS A 344 59.35 16.65 -1.32
C HIS A 344 59.49 16.24 -2.79
N PRO A 345 60.70 16.34 -3.39
CA PRO A 345 60.88 16.10 -4.82
C PRO A 345 60.62 14.63 -5.17
N ILE A 346 59.87 14.40 -6.25
CA ILE A 346 59.58 13.07 -6.77
C ILE A 346 60.70 12.63 -7.72
N ARG A 347 61.28 11.45 -7.45
CA ARG A 347 62.26 10.81 -8.34
C ARG A 347 61.55 9.74 -9.18
N GLY A 348 61.22 10.04 -10.43
CA GLY A 348 60.59 9.10 -11.36
C GLY A 348 59.13 9.46 -11.71
N ASP A 349 58.28 8.44 -11.88
CA ASP A 349 56.87 8.61 -12.28
C ASP A 349 56.04 9.25 -11.14
N ALA A 350 55.40 10.38 -11.45
CA ALA A 350 54.62 11.15 -10.48
C ALA A 350 53.40 10.36 -9.96
N PHE A 351 52.69 9.64 -10.84
CA PHE A 351 51.46 8.92 -10.48
C PHE A 351 51.75 7.62 -9.74
N LYS A 352 52.87 6.95 -10.05
CA LYS A 352 53.37 5.82 -9.25
C LYS A 352 53.71 6.28 -7.83
N SER A 353 54.36 7.43 -7.70
CA SER A 353 54.68 8.03 -6.40
C SER A 353 53.43 8.42 -5.62
N LEU A 354 52.40 8.97 -6.28
CA LEU A 354 51.09 9.24 -5.67
C LEU A 354 50.45 7.95 -5.13
N ARG A 355 50.45 6.89 -5.94
CA ARG A 355 49.89 5.58 -5.58
C ARG A 355 50.62 4.96 -4.39
N GLU A 356 51.94 4.97 -4.38
CA GLU A 356 52.75 4.49 -3.26
C GLU A 356 52.46 5.27 -1.98
N ARG A 357 52.39 6.61 -2.07
CA ARG A 357 52.09 7.48 -0.93
C ARG A 357 50.69 7.21 -0.37
N ARG A 358 49.70 6.98 -1.24
CA ARG A 358 48.33 6.65 -0.84
C ARG A 358 48.27 5.30 -0.12
N VAL A 359 48.93 4.27 -0.65
CA VAL A 359 48.96 2.94 0.01
C VAL A 359 49.63 3.03 1.37
N GLN A 360 50.78 3.71 1.48
CA GLN A 360 51.45 3.94 2.77
C GLN A 360 50.54 4.65 3.78
N GLN A 361 49.76 5.63 3.32
CA GLN A 361 48.81 6.34 4.17
C GLN A 361 47.68 5.41 4.66
N ILE A 362 47.09 4.58 3.79
CA ILE A 362 46.04 3.61 4.16
C ILE A 362 46.57 2.58 5.16
N GLU A 363 47.76 2.03 4.92
CA GLU A 363 48.40 1.09 5.85
C GLU A 363 48.67 1.74 7.21
N ARG A 364 49.22 2.96 7.21
CA ARG A 364 49.47 3.74 8.42
C ARG A 364 48.18 3.98 9.21
N HIS A 365 47.11 4.39 8.54
CA HIS A 365 45.80 4.52 9.19
C HIS A 365 45.33 3.19 9.78
N GLY A 366 45.53 2.08 9.06
CA GLY A 366 45.14 0.74 9.53
C GLY A 366 45.83 0.38 10.83
N ARG A 367 47.14 0.67 10.95
CA ARG A 367 47.93 0.48 12.18
C ARG A 367 47.51 1.41 13.32
N GLU A 368 46.95 2.57 12.98
CA GLU A 368 46.44 3.52 13.97
C GLU A 368 45.11 3.07 14.61
N VAL A 369 44.32 2.24 13.92
CA VAL A 369 43.02 1.75 14.41
C VAL A 369 43.09 0.31 14.92
N VAL A 370 43.75 -0.59 14.19
CA VAL A 370 43.95 -1.99 14.55
C VAL A 370 45.43 -2.21 14.82
N VAL A 371 45.80 -2.23 16.09
CA VAL A 371 47.21 -2.15 16.51
C VAL A 371 47.89 -3.52 16.43
N PRO A 372 48.95 -3.67 15.60
CA PRO A 372 49.74 -4.90 15.59
C PRO A 372 50.43 -5.15 16.93
N THR A 373 50.58 -6.41 17.33
CA THR A 373 51.20 -6.76 18.62
C THR A 373 52.61 -6.19 18.77
N ALA A 374 53.37 -6.11 17.67
CA ALA A 374 54.72 -5.54 17.65
C ALA A 374 54.79 -4.02 17.87
N ASP A 375 53.68 -3.29 17.65
CA ASP A 375 53.66 -1.82 17.71
C ASP A 375 53.29 -1.29 19.12
N ILE A 376 52.86 -2.17 20.04
CA ILE A 376 52.37 -1.81 21.37
C ILE A 376 53.46 -1.22 22.27
N ASP A 377 54.69 -1.72 22.16
CA ASP A 377 55.81 -1.36 23.06
C ASP A 377 56.46 -0.01 22.71
N THR A 378 55.91 0.72 21.72
CA THR A 378 56.47 1.99 21.27
C THR A 378 55.97 3.14 22.16
N GLN A 379 56.82 3.71 23.04
CA GLN A 379 56.45 4.85 23.92
C GLN A 379 55.87 6.06 23.15
N ALA A 380 56.27 6.26 21.90
CA ALA A 380 55.72 7.29 21.00
C ALA A 380 54.22 7.10 20.72
N ARG A 381 53.75 5.85 20.70
CA ARG A 381 52.37 5.46 20.37
C ARG A 381 51.41 5.68 21.53
N GLN A 382 51.81 5.37 22.77
CA GLN A 382 50.99 5.65 23.97
C GLN A 382 50.67 7.14 24.11
N ARG A 383 51.66 8.01 23.87
CA ARG A 383 51.46 9.48 23.87
C ARG A 383 50.45 9.91 22.79
N GLN A 384 50.51 9.28 21.62
CA GLN A 384 49.62 9.57 20.51
C GLN A 384 48.16 9.15 20.81
N LEU A 385 47.94 7.99 21.44
CA LEU A 385 46.61 7.54 21.87
C LEU A 385 45.99 8.46 22.94
N GLN A 386 46.78 8.95 23.89
CA GLN A 386 46.31 9.92 24.89
C GLN A 386 45.85 11.24 24.24
N VAL A 387 46.55 11.71 23.21
CA VAL A 387 46.13 12.90 22.45
C VAL A 387 44.73 12.72 21.84
N TYR A 388 44.40 11.53 21.32
CA TYR A 388 43.07 11.25 20.77
C TYR A 388 41.98 11.17 21.82
N GLU A 389 42.27 10.51 22.94
CA GLU A 389 41.34 10.45 24.07
C GLU A 389 41.02 11.87 24.59
N THR A 390 42.03 12.75 24.70
CA THR A 390 41.80 14.16 25.08
C THR A 390 41.04 14.97 24.03
N ALA A 391 41.09 14.56 22.76
CA ALA A 391 40.32 15.15 21.67
C ALA A 391 38.90 14.57 21.53
N GLY A 392 38.50 13.64 22.42
CA GLY A 392 37.19 12.97 22.40
C GLY A 392 37.03 11.92 21.30
N LEU A 393 38.12 11.44 20.71
CA LEU A 393 38.13 10.47 19.63
C LEU A 393 38.46 9.06 20.15
N GLY A 394 37.43 8.28 20.46
CA GLY A 394 37.57 6.87 20.82
C GLY A 394 37.95 5.98 19.62
N VAL A 395 38.52 4.81 19.87
CA VAL A 395 38.98 3.89 18.81
C VAL A 395 37.85 3.41 17.90
N LEU A 396 36.65 3.20 18.43
CA LEU A 396 35.48 2.88 17.60
C LEU A 396 35.05 4.05 16.70
N ILE A 397 35.21 5.29 17.16
CA ILE A 397 34.96 6.48 16.32
C ILE A 397 35.99 6.56 15.18
N LEU A 398 37.26 6.26 15.49
CA LEU A 398 38.33 6.17 14.49
C LEU A 398 38.12 5.00 13.51
N ALA A 399 37.65 3.85 14.00
CA ALA A 399 37.32 2.67 13.19
C ALA A 399 36.12 2.90 12.27
N ALA A 400 35.05 3.51 12.78
CA ALA A 400 33.90 3.93 12.00
C ALA A 400 34.30 4.95 10.92
N SER A 401 35.30 5.80 11.21
CA SER A 401 35.85 6.78 10.28
C SER A 401 36.81 6.19 9.23
N PHE A 402 37.09 4.88 9.26
CA PHE A 402 38.06 4.26 8.34
C PHE A 402 37.51 4.06 6.93
N ILE A 403 36.23 3.68 6.80
CA ILE A 403 35.60 3.34 5.50
C ILE A 403 35.37 4.58 4.60
N PRO A 404 34.83 5.71 5.09
CA PRO A 404 34.55 6.89 4.24
C PRO A 404 35.82 7.56 3.69
N VAL A 405 36.98 7.23 4.24
CA VAL A 405 38.25 7.90 3.97
C VAL A 405 39.07 7.20 2.88
N VAL A 406 38.88 5.89 2.72
CA VAL A 406 39.64 5.08 1.77
C VAL A 406 38.92 4.97 0.42
N GLY A 407 37.58 4.83 0.43
CA GLY A 407 36.75 4.65 -0.78
C GLY A 407 36.15 5.94 -1.34
N ASP A 408 35.26 6.60 -0.60
CA ASP A 408 34.37 7.66 -1.15
C ASP A 408 35.12 8.88 -1.69
N ILE A 409 36.27 9.19 -1.09
CA ILE A 409 37.07 10.37 -1.45
C ILE A 409 37.75 10.20 -2.82
N LEU A 410 38.23 8.99 -3.13
CA LEU A 410 38.80 8.67 -4.44
C LEU A 410 37.73 8.67 -5.55
N LEU A 411 36.46 8.47 -5.16
CA LEU A 411 35.34 8.32 -6.08
C LEU A 411 34.67 9.65 -6.48
N LEU A 412 34.98 10.76 -5.81
CA LEU A 412 34.48 12.08 -6.19
C LEU A 412 34.97 12.50 -7.60
N PHE A 413 34.07 13.05 -8.40
CA PHE A 413 34.32 13.42 -9.80
C PHE A 413 35.17 14.71 -9.90
N THR A 414 36.31 14.68 -10.61
CA THR A 414 37.01 15.92 -10.97
C THR A 414 36.24 16.65 -12.05
N GLY A 415 35.74 17.87 -11.76
CA GLY A 415 34.73 18.54 -12.60
C GLY A 415 33.29 18.35 -12.13
N ALA A 416 33.09 17.86 -10.89
CA ALA A 416 31.78 17.71 -10.25
C ALA A 416 30.93 18.99 -10.28
N GLN A 417 31.52 20.18 -10.38
CA GLN A 417 30.77 21.44 -10.52
C GLN A 417 29.87 21.45 -11.75
N LEU A 418 30.37 20.96 -12.91
CA LEU A 418 29.58 20.89 -14.14
C LEU A 418 28.43 19.90 -14.01
N ILE A 419 28.71 18.76 -13.38
CA ILE A 419 27.75 17.66 -13.22
C ILE A 419 26.70 18.00 -12.17
N ARG A 420 27.10 18.44 -10.97
CA ARG A 420 26.19 18.81 -9.86
C ARG A 420 25.31 20.00 -10.22
N ALA A 421 25.75 20.84 -11.16
CA ALA A 421 24.91 21.93 -11.63
C ALA A 421 23.69 21.40 -12.39
N VAL A 422 23.84 20.28 -13.09
CA VAL A 422 22.82 19.71 -13.98
C VAL A 422 22.10 18.51 -13.35
N TYR A 423 22.80 17.69 -12.58
CA TYR A 423 22.33 16.37 -12.12
C TYR A 423 22.36 16.25 -10.59
N GLN A 424 21.27 15.75 -10.02
CA GLN A 424 21.16 15.38 -8.60
C GLN A 424 21.47 13.90 -8.38
N GLY A 425 22.28 13.61 -7.37
CA GLY A 425 22.60 12.23 -6.99
C GLY A 425 23.46 11.46 -8.00
N PHE A 426 24.17 12.16 -8.90
CA PHE A 426 25.00 11.56 -9.95
C PHE A 426 25.94 10.47 -9.43
N ASP A 427 26.52 10.66 -8.24
CA ASP A 427 27.48 9.72 -7.66
C ASP A 427 26.87 8.36 -7.31
N ALA A 428 25.55 8.28 -7.06
CA ALA A 428 24.84 7.03 -6.75
C ALA A 428 24.48 6.20 -8.01
N TRP A 429 24.61 6.76 -9.21
CA TRP A 429 24.19 6.10 -10.44
C TRP A 429 25.15 4.97 -10.88
N ARG A 430 24.62 4.04 -11.68
CA ARG A 430 25.41 2.95 -12.28
C ARG A 430 26.43 3.51 -13.28
N ARG A 431 27.43 2.71 -13.63
CA ARG A 431 28.48 3.11 -14.57
C ARG A 431 27.90 3.57 -15.92
N ASP A 432 27.03 2.77 -16.51
CA ASP A 432 26.48 3.05 -17.85
C ASP A 432 25.56 4.28 -17.82
N ASP A 433 24.73 4.41 -16.78
CA ASP A 433 23.90 5.59 -16.49
C ASP A 433 24.73 6.89 -16.44
N LYS A 434 25.87 6.89 -15.70
CA LYS A 434 26.79 8.03 -15.60
C LYS A 434 27.40 8.41 -16.94
N VAL A 435 27.80 7.40 -17.72
CA VAL A 435 28.40 7.57 -19.05
C VAL A 435 27.37 8.14 -20.03
N GLU A 436 26.14 7.63 -20.01
CA GLU A 436 25.05 8.11 -20.84
C GLU A 436 24.71 9.58 -20.52
N ALA A 437 24.52 9.92 -19.24
CA ALA A 437 24.21 11.28 -18.81
C ALA A 437 25.34 12.27 -19.16
N LEU A 438 26.60 11.88 -18.95
CA LEU A 438 27.74 12.72 -19.31
C LEU A 438 27.84 12.93 -20.84
N ASN A 439 27.57 11.90 -21.63
CA ASN A 439 27.51 12.05 -23.08
C ASN A 439 26.41 13.03 -23.48
N TYR A 440 25.20 12.86 -22.94
CA TYR A 440 24.09 13.75 -23.23
C TYR A 440 24.40 15.21 -22.84
N LEU A 441 24.99 15.47 -21.67
CA LEU A 441 25.43 16.81 -21.28
C LEU A 441 26.40 17.41 -22.30
N MET A 442 27.39 16.63 -22.75
CA MET A 442 28.38 17.10 -23.72
C MET A 442 27.79 17.26 -25.13
N ASP A 443 26.79 16.47 -25.52
CA ASP A 443 26.04 16.65 -26.77
C ASP A 443 25.23 17.95 -26.75
N VAL A 444 24.57 18.25 -25.63
CA VAL A 444 23.87 19.54 -25.46
C VAL A 444 24.86 20.70 -25.55
N ALA A 445 26.03 20.59 -24.91
CA ALA A 445 27.06 21.63 -24.99
C ALA A 445 27.57 21.87 -26.41
N GLU A 446 27.80 20.79 -27.17
CA GLU A 446 28.24 20.88 -28.57
C GLU A 446 27.16 21.53 -29.45
N GLN A 447 25.90 21.11 -29.30
CA GLN A 447 24.76 21.64 -30.06
C GLN A 447 24.51 23.13 -29.77
N VAL A 448 24.54 23.53 -28.49
CA VAL A 448 24.35 24.93 -28.08
C VAL A 448 25.48 25.80 -28.63
N ALA A 449 26.73 25.30 -28.65
CA ALA A 449 27.87 26.04 -29.17
C ALA A 449 27.87 26.21 -30.70
N LEU A 450 27.38 25.22 -31.45
CA LEU A 450 27.40 25.23 -32.93
C LEU A 450 26.20 25.93 -33.58
N MET A 451 24.99 25.74 -33.05
CA MET A 451 23.76 26.00 -33.81
C MET A 451 22.76 26.93 -33.13
N GLY A 452 22.96 27.30 -31.86
CA GLY A 452 22.00 28.11 -31.11
C GLY A 452 20.71 27.34 -30.79
N ALA A 453 20.61 26.82 -29.56
CA ALA A 453 19.36 26.49 -28.85
C ALA A 453 18.25 25.72 -29.60
N SER A 454 18.50 24.52 -30.16
CA SER A 454 17.40 23.63 -30.60
C SER A 454 17.58 22.18 -30.14
N ALA A 455 16.51 21.60 -29.56
CA ALA A 455 16.50 20.27 -28.94
C ALA A 455 16.33 19.10 -29.94
N GLY A 456 15.89 19.36 -31.17
CA GLY A 456 15.39 18.33 -32.11
C GLY A 456 16.43 17.39 -32.74
N ALA A 457 17.72 17.54 -32.42
CA ALA A 457 18.81 16.76 -33.03
C ALA A 457 19.52 15.78 -32.08
N ILE A 458 19.26 15.83 -30.76
CA ILE A 458 19.99 15.01 -29.78
C ILE A 458 19.16 13.79 -29.41
N LYS A 459 19.74 12.59 -29.62
CA LYS A 459 19.10 11.33 -29.22
C LYS A 459 19.17 11.18 -27.70
N VAL A 460 18.03 11.31 -27.03
CA VAL A 460 17.90 11.02 -25.60
C VAL A 460 17.95 9.49 -25.41
N GLY A 461 18.89 9.01 -24.60
CA GLY A 461 18.97 7.61 -24.21
C GLY A 461 17.94 7.23 -23.14
N GLY A 462 17.74 5.93 -22.92
CA GLY A 462 16.70 5.42 -22.03
C GLY A 462 16.88 5.85 -20.56
N PHE A 463 18.13 5.98 -20.08
CA PHE A 463 18.39 6.44 -18.73
C PHE A 463 18.11 7.94 -18.59
N VAL A 464 18.59 8.76 -19.53
CA VAL A 464 18.35 10.22 -19.47
C VAL A 464 16.86 10.54 -19.56
N SER A 465 16.09 9.80 -20.37
CA SER A 465 14.64 9.97 -20.44
C SER A 465 13.92 9.62 -19.12
N SER A 466 14.54 8.82 -18.24
CA SER A 466 13.99 8.48 -16.92
C SER A 466 14.26 9.55 -15.86
N LEU A 467 15.17 10.50 -16.13
CA LEU A 467 15.42 11.61 -15.22
C LEU A 467 14.26 12.60 -15.27
N ILE A 468 13.95 13.21 -14.14
CA ILE A 468 12.89 14.20 -14.02
C ILE A 468 13.48 15.57 -13.67
N PRO A 469 13.05 16.64 -14.35
CA PRO A 469 13.34 18.01 -13.95
C PRO A 469 12.78 18.29 -12.56
N VAL A 470 13.64 18.76 -11.66
CA VAL A 470 13.28 19.18 -10.30
C VAL A 470 13.78 20.59 -10.05
N ARG A 471 13.01 21.36 -9.30
CA ARG A 471 13.37 22.74 -8.93
C ARG A 471 13.96 22.74 -7.52
N LEU A 472 15.22 23.16 -7.38
CA LEU A 472 15.91 23.26 -6.09
C LEU A 472 15.71 24.63 -5.44
N SER A 473 15.54 25.68 -6.26
CA SER A 473 15.22 27.04 -5.82
C SER A 473 14.44 27.77 -6.94
N PRO A 474 13.86 28.96 -6.69
CA PRO A 474 13.12 29.71 -7.72
C PRO A 474 13.89 29.95 -9.02
N THR A 475 15.23 29.94 -8.97
CA THR A 475 16.11 30.23 -10.10
C THR A 475 17.01 29.05 -10.48
N TRP A 476 16.83 27.87 -9.87
CA TRP A 476 17.73 26.73 -10.08
C TRP A 476 16.95 25.43 -10.30
N SER A 477 17.13 24.85 -11.49
CA SER A 477 16.57 23.56 -11.90
C SER A 477 17.67 22.48 -11.95
N SER A 478 17.30 21.21 -11.92
CA SER A 478 18.26 20.11 -12.03
C SER A 478 17.53 18.85 -12.48
N LEU A 479 18.26 17.86 -12.97
CA LEU A 479 17.74 16.57 -13.38
C LEU A 479 17.99 15.56 -12.27
N TRP A 480 16.92 14.97 -11.75
CA TRP A 480 16.96 13.99 -10.66
C TRP A 480 16.43 12.64 -11.13
N LYS A 481 17.03 11.56 -10.66
CA LYS A 481 16.49 10.21 -10.82
C LYS A 481 15.50 9.97 -9.68
N SER A 482 14.26 9.57 -9.97
CA SER A 482 13.21 9.28 -8.98
C SER A 482 13.48 8.03 -8.13
N ASP A 483 14.67 7.97 -7.53
CA ASP A 483 15.19 6.87 -6.73
C ASP A 483 15.46 7.38 -5.30
N LEU A 484 14.72 6.82 -4.34
CA LEU A 484 14.84 7.16 -2.93
C LEU A 484 15.95 6.39 -2.21
N THR A 485 16.59 5.40 -2.85
CA THR A 485 17.64 4.58 -2.23
C THR A 485 18.74 5.41 -1.53
N PRO A 486 19.24 6.53 -2.10
CA PRO A 486 20.23 7.39 -1.44
C PRO A 486 19.73 8.12 -0.18
N TYR A 487 18.41 8.22 0.01
CA TYR A 487 17.79 8.92 1.14
C TYR A 487 17.51 8.00 2.34
N ARG A 488 17.76 6.69 2.18
CA ARG A 488 17.52 5.70 3.23
C ARG A 488 18.41 5.96 4.44
N GLN A 489 17.83 5.91 5.61
CA GLN A 489 18.57 5.98 6.87
C GLN A 489 19.25 4.63 7.13
N PRO A 490 20.54 4.61 7.50
CA PRO A 490 21.31 3.37 7.62
C PRO A 490 21.08 2.62 8.94
N PHE A 491 20.15 3.07 9.77
CA PHE A 491 19.86 2.51 11.10
C PHE A 491 18.39 2.11 11.23
N GLU A 492 18.11 1.22 12.18
CA GLU A 492 16.77 0.77 12.51
C GLU A 492 16.25 1.49 13.76
N LEU A 493 14.93 1.73 13.81
CA LEU A 493 14.28 2.30 14.99
C LEU A 493 14.10 1.21 16.08
N PRO A 494 14.06 1.60 17.37
CA PRO A 494 13.72 0.65 18.44
C PRO A 494 12.35 0.01 18.21
N GLU A 495 12.23 -1.32 18.35
CA GLU A 495 10.97 -2.06 18.12
C GLU A 495 9.79 -1.58 18.98
N THR A 496 10.05 -0.96 20.12
CA THR A 496 9.00 -0.43 21.01
C THR A 496 8.42 0.91 20.55
N LEU A 497 9.05 1.58 19.57
CA LEU A 497 8.60 2.87 19.08
C LEU A 497 7.50 2.67 18.04
N LEU A 498 6.30 3.15 18.35
CA LEU A 498 5.15 3.09 17.45
C LEU A 498 5.04 4.39 16.66
N PRO A 499 4.58 4.34 15.40
CA PRO A 499 4.28 5.55 14.65
C PRO A 499 3.01 6.22 15.20
N ASP A 500 2.86 7.52 14.93
CA ASP A 500 1.65 8.28 15.20
C ASP A 500 0.49 7.93 14.24
N GLU A 501 -0.66 8.61 14.36
CA GLU A 501 -1.81 8.40 13.47
C GLU A 501 -1.53 8.75 12.00
N GLN A 502 -0.47 9.52 11.73
CA GLN A 502 0.00 9.85 10.39
C GLN A 502 1.06 8.86 9.91
N GLY A 503 1.48 7.86 10.70
CA GLY A 503 2.54 6.92 10.29
C GLY A 503 3.96 7.46 10.45
N LEU A 504 4.15 8.56 11.18
CA LEU A 504 5.45 9.17 11.48
C LEU A 504 6.00 8.64 12.81
N TYR A 505 7.31 8.40 12.85
CA TYR A 505 8.03 8.00 14.04
C TYR A 505 8.82 9.18 14.61
N ASP A 506 8.59 9.50 15.88
CA ASP A 506 9.35 10.53 16.60
C ASP A 506 10.57 9.92 17.29
N TYR A 507 11.77 10.26 16.83
CA TYR A 507 13.01 9.74 17.40
C TYR A 507 14.10 10.81 17.45
N GLN A 508 14.68 11.04 18.64
CA GLN A 508 15.75 12.02 18.88
C GLN A 508 15.45 13.45 18.35
N GLY A 509 14.20 13.87 18.41
CA GLY A 509 13.78 15.21 17.95
C GLY A 509 13.68 15.37 16.43
N LYS A 510 13.64 14.24 15.70
CA LYS A 510 13.41 14.18 14.24
C LYS A 510 12.21 13.28 13.94
N HIS A 511 11.59 13.51 12.78
CA HIS A 511 10.51 12.70 12.25
C HIS A 511 11.04 11.73 11.21
N TYR A 512 10.60 10.46 11.31
CA TYR A 512 10.95 9.43 10.36
C TYR A 512 9.70 8.78 9.76
N LEU A 513 9.83 8.31 8.53
CA LEU A 513 8.76 7.69 7.78
C LEU A 513 9.26 6.38 7.17
N SER A 514 8.50 5.31 7.34
CA SER A 514 8.78 4.01 6.71
C SER A 514 8.03 3.91 5.38
N LEU A 515 8.77 3.74 4.28
CA LEU A 515 8.21 3.50 2.95
C LEU A 515 8.87 2.25 2.35
N ASP A 516 8.05 1.29 1.90
CA ASP A 516 8.52 0.01 1.34
C ASP A 516 9.56 -0.69 2.25
N GLU A 517 9.31 -0.75 3.56
CA GLU A 517 10.20 -1.37 4.58
C GLU A 517 11.55 -0.62 4.78
N HIS A 518 11.70 0.59 4.23
CA HIS A 518 12.90 1.42 4.40
C HIS A 518 12.58 2.71 5.14
N LEU A 519 13.51 3.15 5.99
CA LEU A 519 13.36 4.34 6.83
C LEU A 519 13.90 5.61 6.15
N TYR A 520 13.15 6.71 6.23
CA TYR A 520 13.53 8.00 5.68
C TYR A 520 13.36 9.10 6.74
N GLU A 521 14.30 10.05 6.80
CA GLU A 521 14.11 11.27 7.60
C GLU A 521 13.20 12.22 6.81
N VAL A 522 12.18 12.77 7.46
CA VAL A 522 11.25 13.72 6.85
C VAL A 522 11.20 15.04 7.60
N GLY A 523 10.94 16.12 6.87
CA GLY A 523 10.84 17.47 7.43
C GLY A 523 9.95 18.38 6.61
N THR A 524 9.54 19.49 7.21
CA THR A 524 8.60 20.48 6.64
C THR A 524 9.26 21.68 5.97
N ASP A 525 10.59 21.70 5.94
CA ASP A 525 11.45 22.77 5.41
C ASP A 525 11.74 22.66 3.90
N GLY A 526 11.08 21.73 3.20
CA GLY A 526 11.23 21.53 1.77
C GLY A 526 10.70 22.71 0.93
N SER A 527 11.17 22.77 -0.33
CA SER A 527 10.59 23.62 -1.37
C SER A 527 10.02 22.73 -2.47
N PRO A 528 8.68 22.71 -2.71
CA PRO A 528 7.64 23.56 -2.12
C PRO A 528 7.37 23.28 -0.62
N PRO A 529 6.79 24.25 0.12
CA PRO A 529 6.49 24.11 1.54
C PRO A 529 5.55 22.93 1.79
N GLY A 530 5.94 22.05 2.72
CA GLY A 530 5.24 20.79 3.00
C GLY A 530 6.21 19.72 3.48
N TRP A 531 5.69 18.52 3.78
CA TRP A 531 6.52 17.38 4.12
C TRP A 531 7.39 16.96 2.94
N SER A 532 8.67 16.68 3.20
CA SER A 532 9.64 16.23 2.20
C SER A 532 10.65 15.28 2.81
N ILE A 533 11.24 14.41 1.99
CA ILE A 533 12.30 13.49 2.41
C ILE A 533 13.64 14.23 2.41
N ARG A 534 14.40 14.11 3.50
CA ARG A 534 15.75 14.69 3.63
C ARG A 534 16.83 13.66 3.35
N HIS A 535 17.89 14.11 2.68
CA HIS A 535 19.06 13.27 2.45
C HIS A 535 19.91 13.17 3.73
N PRO A 536 20.44 11.98 4.09
CA PRO A 536 21.21 11.79 5.32
C PRO A 536 22.50 12.64 5.37
N ASP A 537 23.25 12.67 4.26
CA ASP A 537 24.60 13.27 4.22
C ASP A 537 24.77 14.53 3.36
N ASP A 538 23.91 14.80 2.37
CA ASP A 538 24.03 15.94 1.46
C ASP A 538 22.94 16.98 1.74
N PRO A 539 23.27 18.10 2.43
CA PRO A 539 22.31 19.17 2.71
C PRO A 539 21.86 19.94 1.45
N TRP A 540 22.48 19.68 0.29
CA TRP A 540 22.12 20.28 -0.99
C TRP A 540 21.40 19.33 -1.95
N ALA A 541 21.13 18.09 -1.53
CA ALA A 541 20.32 17.17 -2.31
C ALA A 541 18.89 17.71 -2.45
N TYR A 542 18.24 17.37 -3.56
CA TYR A 542 16.81 17.60 -3.71
C TYR A 542 16.05 16.97 -2.53
N SER A 543 15.02 17.63 -2.01
CA SER A 543 14.15 17.05 -0.97
C SER A 543 12.82 16.66 -1.61
N PRO A 544 12.60 15.39 -2.01
CA PRO A 544 11.38 14.98 -2.69
C PRO A 544 10.15 15.30 -1.84
N PRO A 545 9.18 16.06 -2.38
CA PRO A 545 7.96 16.41 -1.65
C PRO A 545 7.08 15.17 -1.48
N LEU A 546 6.44 15.10 -0.32
CA LEU A 546 5.54 14.03 0.07
C LEU A 546 4.08 14.52 0.02
N MET A 547 3.23 13.70 -0.57
CA MET A 547 1.79 13.77 -0.43
C MET A 547 1.33 12.83 0.68
N GLN A 548 0.40 13.31 1.49
CA GLN A 548 -0.27 12.54 2.53
C GLN A 548 -1.78 12.58 2.35
N ASN A 549 -2.45 11.47 2.63
CA ASN A 549 -3.92 11.38 2.58
C ASN A 549 -4.60 11.67 3.94
N GLY A 550 -3.85 12.06 4.97
CA GLY A 550 -4.36 12.31 6.32
C GLY A 550 -4.79 11.06 7.10
N SER A 551 -4.44 9.87 6.63
CA SER A 551 -4.71 8.56 7.27
C SER A 551 -3.51 7.62 7.17
N GLY A 552 -2.29 8.17 7.17
CA GLY A 552 -1.05 7.41 7.22
C GLY A 552 -0.49 6.91 5.88
N ALA A 553 -1.18 7.14 4.76
CA ALA A 553 -0.61 6.85 3.44
C ALA A 553 0.25 8.03 2.98
N TRP A 554 1.47 7.71 2.56
CA TRP A 554 2.43 8.67 2.05
C TRP A 554 2.96 8.23 0.70
N ARG A 555 3.12 9.18 -0.22
CA ARG A 555 3.78 8.96 -1.50
C ARG A 555 4.61 10.18 -1.86
N THR A 556 5.69 9.98 -2.59
CA THR A 556 6.37 11.12 -3.21
C THR A 556 5.56 11.60 -4.42
N LEU A 557 5.77 12.87 -4.78
CA LEU A 557 5.12 13.45 -5.95
C LEU A 557 5.42 12.72 -7.27
N HIS A 558 6.53 11.99 -7.31
CA HIS A 558 7.11 11.40 -8.52
C HIS A 558 6.83 9.90 -8.66
N GLU A 559 6.13 9.29 -7.69
CA GLU A 559 5.69 7.91 -7.80
C GLU A 559 4.42 7.79 -8.66
N ASN A 560 4.38 6.80 -9.55
CA ASN A 560 3.21 6.46 -10.35
C ASN A 560 2.53 5.18 -9.82
N PRO A 561 1.33 5.27 -9.20
CA PRO A 561 0.62 4.09 -8.68
C PRO A 561 0.20 3.06 -9.74
N GLN A 562 0.15 3.42 -11.03
CA GLN A 562 -0.16 2.45 -12.10
C GLN A 562 0.92 1.38 -12.20
N ASP A 563 2.19 1.74 -11.99
CA ASP A 563 3.34 0.85 -12.11
C ASP A 563 3.52 -0.07 -10.88
N TRP A 564 2.72 0.14 -9.83
CA TRP A 564 2.80 -0.64 -8.61
C TRP A 564 2.04 -1.95 -8.74
N SER A 565 2.59 -3.01 -8.12
CA SER A 565 1.83 -4.23 -7.86
C SER A 565 0.66 -3.94 -6.93
N GLU A 566 -0.38 -4.75 -7.00
CA GLU A 566 -1.56 -4.61 -6.16
C GLU A 566 -1.24 -4.73 -4.67
N LEU A 567 -0.37 -5.68 -4.29
CA LEU A 567 0.13 -5.79 -2.92
C LEU A 567 0.83 -4.50 -2.46
N LYS A 568 1.63 -3.87 -3.34
CA LYS A 568 2.25 -2.58 -3.03
C LYS A 568 1.18 -1.51 -2.83
N ARG A 569 0.18 -1.40 -3.71
CA ARG A 569 -0.92 -0.44 -3.53
C ARG A 569 -1.62 -0.64 -2.18
N LEU A 570 -1.88 -1.88 -1.75
CA LEU A 570 -2.47 -2.13 -0.43
C LEU A 570 -1.51 -1.70 0.70
N ARG A 571 -0.25 -2.19 0.69
CA ARG A 571 0.74 -1.87 1.74
C ARG A 571 1.02 -0.38 1.89
N ARG A 572 0.89 0.38 0.79
CA ARG A 572 1.12 1.84 0.78
C ARG A 572 -0.06 2.65 1.32
N LEU A 573 -1.18 2.03 1.74
CA LEU A 573 -2.30 2.74 2.38
C LEU A 573 -2.01 3.23 3.80
N GLY A 574 -0.87 2.85 4.38
CA GLY A 574 -0.37 3.34 5.66
C GLY A 574 0.09 2.23 6.60
N PRO A 575 0.44 2.55 7.86
CA PRO A 575 1.01 1.59 8.82
C PRO A 575 0.13 0.35 9.03
N ILE A 576 -1.19 0.53 9.01
CA ILE A 576 -2.17 -0.56 9.17
C ILE A 576 -2.15 -1.59 8.04
N ALA A 577 -1.55 -1.26 6.89
CA ALA A 577 -1.45 -2.15 5.74
C ALA A 577 -0.01 -2.58 5.44
N ALA A 578 1.00 -1.91 6.00
CA ALA A 578 2.41 -2.06 5.65
C ALA A 578 2.89 -3.52 5.70
N ASP A 579 2.48 -4.26 6.73
CA ASP A 579 2.92 -5.64 6.96
C ASP A 579 2.02 -6.70 6.30
N THR A 580 1.14 -6.33 5.37
CA THR A 580 0.21 -7.30 4.74
C THR A 580 1.01 -8.34 3.94
N ARG A 581 0.75 -9.64 4.14
CA ARG A 581 1.44 -10.70 3.39
C ARG A 581 0.74 -10.94 2.04
N PRO A 582 1.44 -11.45 1.01
CA PRO A 582 0.83 -11.73 -0.29
C PRO A 582 -0.42 -12.62 -0.21
N GLU A 583 -0.43 -13.60 0.70
CA GLU A 583 -1.55 -14.52 0.90
C GLU A 583 -2.81 -13.86 1.50
N ASP A 584 -2.68 -12.70 2.15
CA ASP A 584 -3.79 -11.98 2.78
C ASP A 584 -4.46 -10.97 1.81
N LEU A 585 -3.85 -10.67 0.66
CA LEU A 585 -4.29 -9.63 -0.28
C LEU A 585 -5.73 -9.87 -0.77
N GLU A 586 -5.97 -11.00 -1.45
CA GLU A 586 -7.29 -11.37 -1.98
C GLU A 586 -8.35 -11.52 -0.88
N PRO A 587 -8.07 -12.22 0.25
CA PRO A 587 -8.96 -12.25 1.41
C PRO A 587 -9.40 -10.88 1.93
N ILE A 588 -8.45 -9.94 2.07
CA ILE A 588 -8.74 -8.60 2.58
C ILE A 588 -9.63 -7.85 1.59
N LEU A 589 -9.28 -7.85 0.30
CA LEU A 589 -10.06 -7.17 -0.74
C LEU A 589 -11.49 -7.71 -0.81
N HIS A 590 -11.64 -9.04 -0.81
CA HIS A 590 -12.95 -9.67 -0.80
C HIS A 590 -13.76 -9.30 0.45
N ALA A 591 -13.18 -9.47 1.64
CA ALA A 591 -13.89 -9.25 2.90
C ALA A 591 -14.25 -7.78 3.14
N SER A 592 -13.47 -6.84 2.61
CA SER A 592 -13.77 -5.41 2.69
C SER A 592 -14.59 -4.87 1.52
N ALA A 593 -15.11 -5.74 0.64
CA ALA A 593 -15.79 -5.37 -0.60
C ALA A 593 -15.00 -4.33 -1.43
N SER A 594 -13.70 -4.53 -1.53
CA SER A 594 -12.72 -3.67 -2.21
C SER A 594 -12.12 -4.39 -3.42
N ASP A 595 -11.52 -3.64 -4.34
CA ASP A 595 -10.87 -4.20 -5.52
C ASP A 595 -9.59 -3.43 -5.90
N SER A 596 -8.87 -3.95 -6.90
CA SER A 596 -7.63 -3.34 -7.43
C SER A 596 -7.83 -1.91 -7.92
N ASN A 597 -9.00 -1.61 -8.47
CA ASN A 597 -9.33 -0.29 -9.00
C ASN A 597 -9.46 0.71 -7.87
N LEU A 598 -10.20 0.37 -6.81
CA LEU A 598 -10.32 1.19 -5.61
C LEU A 598 -8.94 1.50 -5.02
N LEU A 599 -8.06 0.50 -4.88
CA LEU A 599 -6.70 0.73 -4.38
C LEU A 599 -5.93 1.75 -5.26
N PHE A 600 -6.05 1.63 -6.58
CA PHE A 600 -5.46 2.59 -7.50
C PHE A 600 -6.05 4.00 -7.34
N GLU A 601 -7.38 4.12 -7.23
CA GLU A 601 -8.06 5.39 -7.06
C GLU A 601 -7.68 6.09 -5.75
N LEU A 602 -7.58 5.35 -4.65
CA LEU A 602 -7.14 5.88 -3.36
C LEU A 602 -5.77 6.57 -3.46
N HIS A 603 -4.82 5.93 -4.14
CA HIS A 603 -3.50 6.52 -4.36
C HIS A 603 -3.54 7.67 -5.36
N ARG A 604 -4.20 7.51 -6.50
CA ARG A 604 -4.33 8.55 -7.53
C ARG A 604 -4.83 9.85 -6.91
N ASP A 605 -5.92 9.76 -6.16
CA ASP A 605 -6.67 10.89 -5.63
C ASP A 605 -6.22 11.34 -4.24
N ASN A 606 -5.19 10.70 -3.70
CA ASN A 606 -4.68 10.98 -2.35
C ASN A 606 -5.80 10.89 -1.28
N GLN A 607 -6.67 9.90 -1.42
CA GLN A 607 -7.84 9.71 -0.56
C GLN A 607 -7.53 8.77 0.62
N SER A 608 -8.23 8.99 1.73
CA SER A 608 -8.21 8.06 2.86
C SER A 608 -8.92 6.76 2.49
N PRO A 609 -8.41 5.58 2.93
CA PRO A 609 -9.09 4.32 2.65
C PRO A 609 -10.49 4.28 3.28
N PRO A 610 -11.44 3.52 2.71
CA PRO A 610 -12.75 3.33 3.33
C PRO A 610 -12.62 2.73 4.73
N ALA A 611 -13.51 3.13 5.63
CA ALA A 611 -13.50 2.66 7.02
C ALA A 611 -13.54 1.12 7.13
N GLN A 612 -14.28 0.45 6.23
CA GLN A 612 -14.35 -1.01 6.16
C GLN A 612 -13.01 -1.66 5.86
N LEU A 613 -12.25 -1.11 4.90
CA LEU A 613 -10.95 -1.64 4.52
C LEU A 613 -9.95 -1.52 5.68
N ILE A 614 -9.95 -0.37 6.37
CA ILE A 614 -9.11 -0.14 7.56
C ILE A 614 -9.42 -1.15 8.67
N ASP A 615 -10.71 -1.38 8.95
CA ASP A 615 -11.16 -2.32 9.97
C ASP A 615 -10.81 -3.77 9.63
N THR A 616 -11.03 -4.17 8.38
CA THR A 616 -10.70 -5.51 7.87
C THR A 616 -9.19 -5.76 7.98
N LEU A 617 -8.36 -4.81 7.50
CA LEU A 617 -6.89 -4.86 7.63
C LEU A 617 -6.45 -5.09 9.07
N LYS A 618 -7.02 -4.30 10.01
CA LYS A 618 -6.72 -4.42 11.44
C LYS A 618 -7.00 -5.83 11.96
N ARG A 619 -8.13 -6.42 11.59
CA ARG A 619 -8.53 -7.75 12.06
C ARG A 619 -7.67 -8.86 11.49
N PHE A 620 -7.28 -8.78 10.21
CA PHE A 620 -6.30 -9.70 9.63
C PHE A 620 -4.93 -9.62 10.34
N GLN A 621 -4.47 -8.40 10.68
CA GLN A 621 -3.24 -8.23 11.46
C GLN A 621 -3.34 -8.85 12.86
N LEU A 622 -4.48 -8.66 13.55
CA LEU A 622 -4.70 -9.24 14.88
C LEU A 622 -4.80 -10.77 14.85
N ASP A 623 -5.52 -11.35 13.88
CA ASP A 623 -5.59 -12.81 13.68
C ASP A 623 -4.19 -13.40 13.53
N ARG A 624 -3.36 -12.77 12.69
CA ARG A 624 -1.97 -13.18 12.52
C ARG A 624 -1.16 -13.06 13.80
N LYS A 625 -1.29 -11.94 14.54
CA LYS A 625 -0.59 -11.72 15.81
C LYS A 625 -0.94 -12.80 16.83
N VAL A 626 -2.20 -13.21 16.92
CA VAL A 626 -2.63 -14.29 17.81
C VAL A 626 -2.06 -15.65 17.36
N ARG A 627 -2.05 -15.93 16.04
CA ARG A 627 -1.49 -17.17 15.49
C ARG A 627 0.02 -17.29 15.67
N ASP A 628 0.77 -16.23 15.41
CA ASP A 628 2.24 -16.24 15.49
C ASP A 628 2.70 -16.42 16.95
N GLN A 629 1.88 -16.01 17.93
CA GLN A 629 2.10 -16.27 19.36
C GLN A 629 1.73 -17.70 19.82
N GLN A 630 1.30 -18.60 18.92
CA GLN A 630 0.81 -19.95 19.24
C GLN A 630 1.73 -21.14 18.80
N LEU A 631 2.95 -20.91 18.30
CA LEU A 631 3.90 -22.01 17.97
C LEU A 631 4.59 -22.64 19.22
N PRO A 632 5.01 -23.91 19.17
CA PRO A 632 4.41 -24.97 19.97
C PRO A 632 5.23 -25.34 21.21
N ASP A 633 4.64 -25.20 22.40
CA ASP A 633 5.15 -25.92 23.56
C ASP A 633 4.91 -27.42 23.33
N SER A 634 6.03 -28.14 23.22
CA SER A 634 6.11 -29.57 23.31
C SER A 634 5.36 -30.08 24.55
N LEU A 635 4.30 -30.87 24.35
CA LEU A 635 3.90 -32.08 25.09
C LEU A 635 2.36 -32.25 25.08
N GLY A 636 1.88 -33.30 24.39
CA GLY A 636 0.65 -34.00 24.76
C GLY A 636 -0.62 -33.69 23.97
N ALA A 637 -1.15 -34.71 23.30
CA ALA A 637 -2.37 -34.73 22.50
C ALA A 637 -3.69 -34.66 23.30
N THR A 638 -3.77 -33.82 24.32
CA THR A 638 -4.97 -33.67 25.17
C THR A 638 -5.16 -32.21 25.57
N SER A 639 -5.65 -31.37 24.65
CA SER A 639 -6.38 -30.10 24.90
C SER A 639 -6.65 -29.32 23.59
N SER A 640 -7.39 -29.89 22.63
CA SER A 640 -7.66 -29.18 21.36
C SER A 640 -8.86 -28.22 21.40
N MET A 641 -9.76 -28.33 22.39
CA MET A 641 -10.95 -27.46 22.50
C MET A 641 -10.64 -26.14 23.23
N THR A 642 -9.94 -26.21 24.37
CA THR A 642 -9.52 -25.04 25.16
C THR A 642 -8.55 -24.13 24.39
N ALA A 643 -7.64 -24.68 23.59
CA ALA A 643 -6.69 -23.90 22.80
C ALA A 643 -7.38 -23.02 21.73
N GLY A 644 -8.46 -23.51 21.11
CA GLY A 644 -9.24 -22.76 20.11
C GLY A 644 -10.10 -21.66 20.71
N GLN A 645 -10.75 -21.93 21.85
CA GLN A 645 -11.54 -20.94 22.60
C GLN A 645 -10.63 -19.81 23.13
N ASN A 646 -9.48 -20.15 23.69
CA ASN A 646 -8.50 -19.17 24.16
C ASN A 646 -7.96 -18.27 23.03
N ALA A 647 -7.90 -18.76 21.79
CA ALA A 647 -7.44 -17.97 20.64
C ALA A 647 -8.48 -16.88 20.26
N SER A 648 -9.76 -17.25 20.20
CA SER A 648 -10.85 -16.33 19.90
C SER A 648 -11.03 -15.26 20.99
N GLU A 649 -10.95 -15.64 22.27
CA GLU A 649 -11.01 -14.69 23.38
C GLU A 649 -9.85 -13.68 23.36
N ARG A 650 -8.62 -14.15 23.07
CA ARG A 650 -7.44 -13.28 22.93
C ARG A 650 -7.57 -12.34 21.74
N PHE A 651 -8.07 -12.83 20.61
CA PHE A 651 -8.34 -12.00 19.45
C PHE A 651 -9.33 -10.88 19.80
N GLU A 652 -10.45 -11.21 20.43
CA GLU A 652 -11.47 -10.24 20.80
C GLU A 652 -10.93 -9.21 21.81
N ALA A 653 -10.16 -9.65 22.80
CA ALA A 653 -9.54 -8.73 23.76
C ALA A 653 -8.57 -7.72 23.10
N LEU A 654 -7.74 -8.18 22.16
CA LEU A 654 -6.83 -7.30 21.41
C LEU A 654 -7.59 -6.36 20.47
N TYR A 655 -8.66 -6.86 19.84
CA TYR A 655 -9.53 -6.04 19.00
C TYR A 655 -10.17 -4.93 19.84
N GLN A 656 -10.84 -5.25 20.95
CA GLN A 656 -11.45 -4.26 21.85
C GLN A 656 -10.44 -3.24 22.39
N GLN A 657 -9.21 -3.66 22.71
CA GLN A 657 -8.15 -2.73 23.12
C GLN A 657 -7.82 -1.71 22.02
N SER A 658 -7.86 -2.12 20.75
CA SER A 658 -7.58 -1.25 19.59
C SER A 658 -8.74 -0.32 19.20
N GLU A 659 -9.92 -0.50 19.80
CA GLU A 659 -11.17 0.19 19.46
C GLU A 659 -11.42 1.47 20.27
N GLN A 660 -10.49 1.84 21.16
CA GLN A 660 -10.55 3.08 21.93
C GLN A 660 -10.53 4.31 21.03
N VAL A 661 -11.53 5.19 21.23
CA VAL A 661 -11.69 6.47 20.54
C VAL A 661 -11.37 7.60 21.52
N GLU A 662 -10.80 8.70 21.01
CA GLU A 662 -10.47 9.87 21.81
C GLU A 662 -11.22 11.10 21.29
N GLY A 663 -11.74 11.91 22.21
CA GLY A 663 -12.33 13.21 21.93
C GLY A 663 -13.84 13.22 22.01
N PRO A 664 -14.44 14.40 22.29
CA PRO A 664 -15.83 14.49 22.72
C PRO A 664 -16.84 14.02 21.65
N LEU A 665 -16.57 14.30 20.36
CA LEU A 665 -17.46 13.90 19.27
C LEU A 665 -17.36 12.39 18.93
N PRO A 666 -16.16 11.81 18.70
CA PRO A 666 -16.00 10.35 18.58
C PRO A 666 -16.57 9.55 19.76
N GLU A 667 -16.37 10.03 20.99
CA GLU A 667 -16.93 9.41 22.20
C GLU A 667 -18.47 9.43 22.20
N GLN A 668 -19.09 10.54 21.80
CA GLN A 668 -20.55 10.63 21.67
C GLN A 668 -21.11 9.70 20.58
N ILE A 669 -20.43 9.60 19.42
CA ILE A 669 -20.82 8.64 18.36
C ILE A 669 -20.76 7.20 18.90
N ARG A 670 -19.68 6.86 19.62
CA ARG A 670 -19.51 5.54 20.24
C ARG A 670 -20.55 5.28 21.34
N GLN A 671 -21.01 6.32 22.04
CA GLN A 671 -22.07 6.18 23.05
C GLN A 671 -23.42 5.83 22.41
N ASP A 672 -23.78 6.47 21.29
CA ASP A 672 -25.01 6.19 20.55
C ASP A 672 -24.94 4.84 19.81
N PHE A 673 -23.75 4.44 19.32
CA PHE A 673 -23.48 3.19 18.61
C PHE A 673 -22.24 2.46 19.17
N PRO A 674 -22.38 1.67 20.25
CA PRO A 674 -21.26 1.02 20.94
C PRO A 674 -20.42 0.08 20.05
N ASP A 675 -21.09 -0.67 19.17
CA ASP A 675 -20.46 -1.72 18.36
C ASP A 675 -19.84 -1.19 17.06
N LEU A 676 -20.00 0.10 16.74
CA LEU A 676 -19.50 0.69 15.50
C LEU A 676 -17.96 0.80 15.53
N PRO A 677 -17.21 0.17 14.61
CA PRO A 677 -15.75 0.18 14.67
C PRO A 677 -15.12 1.58 14.64
N LYS A 678 -13.94 1.72 15.24
CA LYS A 678 -13.20 2.97 15.42
C LYS A 678 -12.97 3.67 14.09
N SER A 679 -12.67 2.92 13.03
CA SER A 679 -12.48 3.47 11.69
C SER A 679 -13.73 4.18 11.16
N TYR A 680 -14.92 3.63 11.41
CA TYR A 680 -16.20 4.24 11.04
C TYR A 680 -16.51 5.46 11.90
N VAL A 681 -16.29 5.35 13.22
CA VAL A 681 -16.45 6.49 14.14
C VAL A 681 -15.56 7.66 13.70
N GLN A 682 -14.30 7.40 13.39
CA GLN A 682 -13.36 8.42 12.92
C GLN A 682 -13.75 8.98 11.54
N ALA A 683 -14.19 8.13 10.61
CA ALA A 683 -14.65 8.56 9.29
C ALA A 683 -15.91 9.43 9.35
N MET A 684 -16.85 9.12 10.24
CA MET A 684 -18.04 9.93 10.51
C MET A 684 -17.64 11.26 11.15
N ALA A 685 -16.84 11.23 12.23
CA ALA A 685 -16.40 12.42 12.95
C ALA A 685 -15.66 13.43 12.06
N LYS A 686 -14.80 12.96 11.13
CA LYS A 686 -14.11 13.81 10.13
C LYS A 686 -15.07 14.57 9.21
N SER A 687 -16.30 14.10 9.08
CA SER A 687 -17.25 14.55 8.08
C SER A 687 -18.41 15.39 8.66
N ILE A 688 -18.60 15.31 9.99
CA ILE A 688 -19.53 16.14 10.76
C ILE A 688 -18.99 17.57 10.84
N THR A 689 -19.82 18.55 10.53
CA THR A 689 -19.42 19.96 10.56
C THR A 689 -19.28 20.48 11.99
N PRO A 690 -18.52 21.56 12.24
CA PRO A 690 -18.41 22.13 13.59
C PRO A 690 -19.75 22.57 14.21
N VAL A 691 -20.74 22.93 13.38
CA VAL A 691 -22.09 23.31 13.82
C VAL A 691 -22.87 22.08 14.29
N GLU A 692 -22.88 21.02 13.47
CA GLU A 692 -23.50 19.75 13.82
C GLU A 692 -22.83 19.12 15.04
N ALA A 693 -21.49 19.17 15.12
CA ALA A 693 -20.74 18.68 16.27
C ALA A 693 -21.18 19.36 17.57
N ARG A 694 -21.35 20.69 17.58
CA ARG A 694 -21.88 21.40 18.75
C ARG A 694 -23.29 20.95 19.09
N GLN A 695 -24.17 20.84 18.10
CA GLN A 695 -25.54 20.38 18.31
C GLN A 695 -25.58 18.96 18.91
N ILE A 696 -24.76 18.04 18.41
CA ILE A 696 -24.65 16.66 18.89
C ILE A 696 -24.17 16.63 20.34
N LEU A 697 -23.14 17.43 20.67
CA LEU A 697 -22.57 17.49 22.02
C LEU A 697 -23.53 18.14 23.03
N ASP A 698 -24.27 19.17 22.61
CA ASP A 698 -25.28 19.83 23.46
C ASP A 698 -26.49 18.91 23.71
N GLN A 699 -26.96 18.22 22.67
CA GLN A 699 -28.11 17.31 22.73
C GLN A 699 -27.75 15.92 23.25
N LYS A 700 -26.46 15.58 23.32
CA LYS A 700 -25.92 14.26 23.66
C LYS A 700 -26.56 13.13 22.85
N SER A 701 -26.75 13.37 21.56
CA SER A 701 -27.34 12.42 20.62
C SER A 701 -26.97 12.82 19.20
N LEU A 702 -26.73 11.83 18.35
CA LEU A 702 -26.57 12.03 16.92
C LEU A 702 -27.85 12.57 16.27
N LEU A 703 -27.67 13.30 15.17
CA LEU A 703 -28.76 13.76 14.33
C LEU A 703 -29.40 12.56 13.60
N PRO A 704 -30.72 12.57 13.30
CA PRO A 704 -31.41 11.41 12.72
C PRO A 704 -30.71 10.80 11.50
N TYR A 705 -30.31 11.62 10.53
CA TYR A 705 -29.62 11.11 9.33
C TYR A 705 -28.24 10.51 9.60
N LEU A 706 -27.54 10.95 10.66
CA LEU A 706 -26.27 10.36 11.10
C LEU A 706 -26.50 9.03 11.82
N LYS A 707 -27.66 8.84 12.46
CA LYS A 707 -28.06 7.54 13.01
C LYS A 707 -28.32 6.55 11.89
N ASP A 708 -29.04 6.96 10.84
CA ASP A 708 -29.26 6.10 9.66
C ASP A 708 -27.94 5.73 8.97
N GLU A 709 -27.01 6.69 8.84
CA GLU A 709 -25.67 6.44 8.29
C GLU A 709 -24.87 5.45 9.16
N ALA A 710 -24.94 5.57 10.49
CA ALA A 710 -24.31 4.64 11.41
C ALA A 710 -24.94 3.23 11.34
N GLU A 711 -26.26 3.13 11.19
CA GLU A 711 -26.96 1.86 10.99
C GLU A 711 -26.52 1.19 9.69
N LEU A 712 -26.46 1.92 8.57
CA LEU A 712 -25.93 1.42 7.30
C LEU A 712 -24.46 0.98 7.42
N SER A 713 -23.67 1.72 8.20
CA SER A 713 -22.28 1.36 8.50
C SER A 713 -22.18 0.05 9.26
N MET A 714 -23.03 -0.17 10.26
CA MET A 714 -23.09 -1.44 11.00
C MET A 714 -23.39 -2.63 10.11
N GLN A 715 -24.24 -2.46 9.09
CA GLN A 715 -24.59 -3.54 8.17
C GLN A 715 -23.43 -3.92 7.24
N ASN A 716 -22.65 -2.91 6.84
CA ASN A 716 -21.44 -3.15 6.08
C ASN A 716 -20.39 -3.87 6.94
N VAL A 717 -20.31 -3.54 8.23
CA VAL A 717 -19.49 -4.27 9.20
C VAL A 717 -19.96 -5.71 9.32
N ASP A 718 -21.25 -5.96 9.53
CA ASP A 718 -21.80 -7.32 9.63
C ASP A 718 -21.53 -8.17 8.37
N THR A 719 -21.65 -7.54 7.19
CA THR A 719 -21.32 -8.17 5.90
C THR A 719 -19.83 -8.50 5.81
N ALA A 720 -18.95 -7.59 6.23
CA ALA A 720 -17.53 -7.87 6.25
C ALA A 720 -17.18 -8.98 7.26
N ARG A 721 -17.79 -8.99 8.46
CA ARG A 721 -17.60 -10.07 9.46
C ARG A 721 -17.99 -11.43 8.91
N LEU A 722 -19.02 -11.47 8.07
CA LEU A 722 -19.50 -12.67 7.41
C LEU A 722 -18.50 -13.20 6.38
N HIS A 723 -17.84 -12.32 5.61
CA HIS A 723 -16.79 -12.72 4.68
C HIS A 723 -15.44 -12.99 5.36
N GLU A 724 -15.09 -12.22 6.38
CA GLU A 724 -13.90 -12.42 7.22
C GLU A 724 -13.88 -13.82 7.84
N GLY A 725 -15.03 -14.33 8.32
CA GLY A 725 -15.13 -15.67 8.90
C GLY A 725 -14.81 -16.81 7.93
N LEU A 726 -14.75 -16.55 6.62
CA LEU A 726 -14.26 -17.51 5.63
C LEU A 726 -12.72 -17.65 5.70
N TYR A 727 -12.02 -16.60 6.12
CA TYR A 727 -10.56 -16.50 6.05
C TYR A 727 -9.88 -16.54 7.41
N LEU A 728 -10.38 -15.76 8.37
CA LEU A 728 -9.80 -15.63 9.71
C LEU A 728 -9.90 -16.97 10.46
N ARG A 729 -8.84 -17.34 11.16
CA ARG A 729 -8.75 -18.62 11.88
C ARG A 729 -9.07 -18.47 13.35
N THR A 730 -8.88 -17.27 13.91
CA THR A 730 -9.15 -16.98 15.33
C THR A 730 -10.51 -16.34 15.54
N ALA A 731 -11.11 -15.74 14.51
CA ALA A 731 -12.43 -15.12 14.56
C ALA A 731 -13.49 -16.05 13.96
N PHE A 732 -14.20 -16.78 14.82
CA PHE A 732 -15.27 -17.69 14.42
C PHE A 732 -16.57 -16.91 14.21
N ASN A 733 -17.24 -17.12 13.07
CA ASN A 733 -18.55 -16.53 12.77
C ASN A 733 -19.52 -17.63 12.28
N PRO A 734 -20.55 -17.98 13.06
CA PRO A 734 -21.54 -18.99 12.68
C PRO A 734 -22.28 -18.69 11.38
N ALA A 735 -22.49 -17.40 11.06
CA ALA A 735 -23.17 -17.01 9.84
C ALA A 735 -22.29 -17.29 8.60
N SER A 736 -20.96 -17.18 8.73
CA SER A 736 -20.00 -17.56 7.67
C SER A 736 -20.05 -19.04 7.38
N ASP A 737 -20.20 -19.85 8.41
CA ASP A 737 -20.32 -21.30 8.28
C ASP A 737 -21.63 -21.72 7.61
N GLN A 738 -22.73 -21.05 7.97
CA GLN A 738 -24.02 -21.22 7.30
C GLN A 738 -23.93 -20.85 5.81
N LEU A 739 -23.30 -19.72 5.49
CA LEU A 739 -23.05 -19.31 4.10
C LEU A 739 -22.25 -20.36 3.33
N ALA A 740 -21.14 -20.84 3.89
CA ALA A 740 -20.28 -21.83 3.26
C ALA A 740 -21.05 -23.14 3.01
N LEU A 741 -21.87 -23.59 3.96
CA LEU A 741 -22.72 -24.77 3.82
C LEU A 741 -23.76 -24.59 2.71
N GLN A 742 -24.48 -23.47 2.69
CA GLN A 742 -25.53 -23.19 1.69
C GLN A 742 -24.96 -23.07 0.28
N THR A 743 -23.71 -22.63 0.14
CA THR A 743 -23.04 -22.48 -1.16
C THR A 743 -22.62 -23.82 -1.77
N LEU A 744 -22.58 -24.93 -1.01
CA LEU A 744 -22.23 -26.26 -1.55
C LEU A 744 -23.10 -26.67 -2.74
N GLU A 745 -24.41 -26.36 -2.69
CA GLU A 745 -25.36 -26.66 -3.77
C GLU A 745 -25.05 -25.91 -5.07
N ALA A 746 -24.28 -24.82 -5.00
CA ALA A 746 -23.90 -24.00 -6.14
C ALA A 746 -22.57 -24.45 -6.78
N LEU A 747 -21.89 -25.45 -6.21
CA LEU A 747 -20.67 -26.01 -6.79
C LEU A 747 -21.00 -26.90 -8.00
N PRO A 748 -20.25 -26.79 -9.11
CA PRO A 748 -20.42 -27.69 -10.25
C PRO A 748 -20.20 -29.15 -9.83
N GLY A 749 -21.11 -30.05 -10.24
CA GLY A 749 -21.02 -31.48 -9.92
C GLY A 749 -21.76 -31.91 -8.65
N TRP A 750 -22.38 -30.98 -7.89
CA TRP A 750 -23.23 -31.35 -6.75
C TRP A 750 -24.39 -32.24 -7.20
N SER A 751 -24.47 -33.47 -6.66
CA SER A 751 -25.41 -34.48 -7.13
C SER A 751 -26.80 -34.36 -6.52
N GLY A 752 -26.93 -33.67 -5.38
CA GLY A 752 -28.18 -33.55 -4.62
C GLY A 752 -28.61 -34.82 -3.87
N ASN A 753 -27.85 -35.92 -3.96
CA ASN A 753 -28.19 -37.21 -3.32
C ASN A 753 -27.74 -37.29 -1.85
N VAL A 754 -27.03 -36.28 -1.37
CA VAL A 754 -26.56 -36.15 0.01
C VAL A 754 -27.18 -34.91 0.62
N ARG A 755 -27.68 -35.05 1.86
CA ARG A 755 -28.21 -33.94 2.66
C ARG A 755 -27.33 -33.69 3.87
N LEU A 756 -26.86 -32.46 4.02
CA LEU A 756 -26.16 -31.99 5.21
C LEU A 756 -27.07 -31.05 6.00
N GLU A 757 -27.15 -31.25 7.32
CA GLU A 757 -27.97 -30.45 8.24
C GLU A 757 -27.07 -29.86 9.33
N LEU A 758 -27.10 -28.55 9.52
CA LEU A 758 -26.27 -27.81 10.48
C LEU A 758 -27.09 -27.41 11.70
N TYR A 759 -26.62 -27.77 12.89
CA TYR A 759 -27.28 -27.53 14.17
C TYR A 759 -26.40 -26.66 15.08
N SER A 760 -27.01 -25.67 15.75
CA SER A 760 -26.30 -24.69 16.58
C SER A 760 -26.06 -25.13 18.02
N ALA A 761 -26.97 -25.89 18.60
CA ALA A 761 -26.95 -26.24 20.03
C ALA A 761 -27.35 -27.69 20.31
N THR A 762 -28.49 -28.14 19.77
CA THR A 762 -28.99 -29.51 20.00
C THR A 762 -29.55 -30.12 18.72
N LEU A 763 -29.52 -31.46 18.60
CA LEU A 763 -30.17 -32.18 17.50
C LEU A 763 -31.70 -32.28 17.64
N ALA A 764 -32.26 -31.84 18.76
CA ALA A 764 -33.71 -31.84 19.02
C ALA A 764 -34.42 -30.63 18.38
N GLU A 765 -33.68 -29.57 18.11
CA GLU A 765 -34.17 -28.36 17.43
C GLU A 765 -34.09 -28.51 15.91
N PRO A 766 -34.85 -27.73 15.12
CA PRO A 766 -34.67 -27.70 13.67
C PRO A 766 -33.25 -27.25 13.26
N PRO A 767 -32.69 -27.76 12.14
CA PRO A 767 -31.38 -27.32 11.67
C PRO A 767 -31.40 -25.84 11.31
N VAL A 768 -30.32 -25.12 11.64
CA VAL A 768 -30.11 -23.70 11.33
C VAL A 768 -29.90 -23.50 9.83
N ALA A 769 -29.27 -24.48 9.18
CA ALA A 769 -29.10 -24.52 7.74
C ALA A 769 -29.08 -25.96 7.24
N SER A 770 -29.52 -26.17 6.01
CA SER A 770 -29.47 -27.48 5.36
C SER A 770 -29.23 -27.34 3.87
N VAL A 771 -28.47 -28.27 3.31
CA VAL A 771 -28.12 -28.32 1.88
C VAL A 771 -28.30 -29.74 1.36
N GLY A 772 -28.82 -29.87 0.14
CA GLY A 772 -29.19 -31.13 -0.49
C GLY A 772 -30.68 -31.50 -0.35
N SER A 773 -31.13 -32.44 -1.19
CA SER A 773 -32.54 -32.83 -1.28
C SER A 773 -33.07 -33.41 0.03
N ASP A 774 -34.32 -33.13 0.37
CA ASP A 774 -35.05 -33.81 1.46
C ASP A 774 -35.24 -35.32 1.21
N THR A 775 -35.12 -35.77 -0.05
CA THR A 775 -35.18 -37.18 -0.45
C THR A 775 -33.80 -37.81 -0.66
N ALA A 776 -32.74 -37.13 -0.20
CA ALA A 776 -31.37 -37.63 -0.29
C ALA A 776 -31.24 -39.03 0.35
N THR A 777 -30.47 -39.89 -0.31
CA THR A 777 -30.24 -41.26 0.16
C THR A 777 -29.27 -41.32 1.36
N SER A 778 -28.51 -40.24 1.58
CA SER A 778 -27.58 -40.11 2.70
C SER A 778 -27.78 -38.77 3.41
N VAL A 779 -28.08 -38.82 4.72
CA VAL A 779 -28.20 -37.63 5.58
C VAL A 779 -27.03 -37.60 6.58
N ARG A 780 -26.47 -36.41 6.81
CA ARG A 780 -25.47 -36.16 7.85
C ARG A 780 -25.80 -34.90 8.63
N ARG A 781 -25.69 -34.95 9.95
CA ARG A 781 -25.96 -33.82 10.85
C ARG A 781 -24.66 -33.30 11.44
N LEU A 782 -24.45 -31.99 11.35
CA LEU A 782 -23.28 -31.25 11.81
C LEU A 782 -23.70 -30.47 13.06
N LEU A 783 -23.36 -30.96 14.25
CA LEU A 783 -23.67 -30.28 15.51
C LEU A 783 -22.51 -29.41 15.96
N ARG A 784 -22.79 -28.14 16.26
CA ARG A 784 -21.80 -27.19 16.78
C ARG A 784 -21.42 -27.51 18.23
N GLU A 785 -20.12 -27.58 18.49
CA GLU A 785 -19.50 -27.73 19.82
C GLU A 785 -18.41 -26.66 20.00
N GLY A 786 -18.78 -25.49 20.55
CA GLY A 786 -17.89 -24.33 20.60
C GLY A 786 -17.64 -23.76 19.20
N SER A 787 -16.37 -23.69 18.77
CA SER A 787 -15.95 -23.25 17.42
C SER A 787 -15.71 -24.40 16.44
N ARG A 788 -16.19 -25.62 16.75
CA ARG A 788 -16.01 -26.83 15.95
C ARG A 788 -17.33 -27.55 15.71
N TYR A 789 -17.32 -28.53 14.79
CA TYR A 789 -18.49 -29.31 14.41
C TYR A 789 -18.23 -30.81 14.53
N ARG A 790 -19.21 -31.53 15.09
CA ARG A 790 -19.24 -33.00 15.17
C ARG A 790 -20.26 -33.56 14.17
N VAL A 791 -19.90 -34.65 13.49
CA VAL A 791 -20.76 -35.31 12.49
C VAL A 791 -21.55 -36.44 13.15
N TYR A 792 -22.84 -36.49 12.85
CA TYR A 792 -23.77 -37.55 13.20
C TYR A 792 -24.43 -38.13 11.94
N ASP A 793 -24.83 -39.40 12.00
CA ASP A 793 -25.66 -40.03 10.98
C ASP A 793 -27.15 -39.71 11.17
N ALA A 794 -28.02 -40.32 10.33
CA ALA A 794 -29.46 -40.14 10.39
C ALA A 794 -30.08 -40.65 11.71
N ASP A 795 -29.44 -41.62 12.36
CA ASP A 795 -29.85 -42.21 13.64
C ASP A 795 -29.27 -41.46 14.86
N SER A 796 -28.62 -40.31 14.62
CA SER A 796 -27.98 -39.47 15.63
C SER A 796 -26.82 -40.15 16.38
N LEU A 797 -26.11 -41.06 15.72
CA LEU A 797 -24.86 -41.63 16.23
C LEU A 797 -23.65 -40.83 15.72
N PRO A 798 -22.68 -40.48 16.59
CA PRO A 798 -21.51 -39.71 16.19
C PRO A 798 -20.57 -40.57 15.32
N ILE A 799 -20.16 -40.04 14.17
CA ILE A 799 -19.32 -40.74 13.18
C ILE A 799 -17.85 -40.32 13.29
N PHE A 800 -17.59 -39.03 13.52
CA PHE A 800 -16.24 -38.46 13.48
C PHE A 800 -15.96 -37.49 14.63
N ALA A 801 -14.70 -37.34 15.00
CA ALA A 801 -14.25 -36.36 15.99
C ALA A 801 -14.46 -34.90 15.51
N PRO A 802 -14.72 -33.93 16.43
CA PRO A 802 -14.96 -32.54 16.08
C PRO A 802 -13.83 -31.87 15.29
N GLY A 803 -14.17 -31.19 14.20
CA GLY A 803 -13.23 -30.43 13.37
C GLY A 803 -13.75 -29.04 13.00
N ASP A 804 -12.99 -28.25 12.25
CA ASP A 804 -13.52 -27.05 11.57
C ASP A 804 -14.58 -27.43 10.53
N LEU A 805 -15.38 -26.47 10.08
CA LEU A 805 -16.48 -26.74 9.15
C LEU A 805 -16.02 -27.49 7.89
N TYR A 806 -14.96 -27.02 7.22
CA TYR A 806 -14.53 -27.55 5.93
C TYR A 806 -13.99 -28.97 6.03
N SER A 807 -13.18 -29.26 7.04
CA SER A 807 -12.74 -30.63 7.31
C SER A 807 -13.88 -31.55 7.73
N THR A 808 -14.93 -31.00 8.33
CA THR A 808 -16.10 -31.75 8.77
C THR A 808 -17.04 -32.05 7.60
N ILE A 809 -17.28 -31.10 6.69
CA ILE A 809 -17.99 -31.33 5.42
C ILE A 809 -17.24 -32.36 4.57
N GLY A 810 -15.92 -32.20 4.38
CA GLY A 810 -15.10 -33.13 3.59
C GLY A 810 -15.03 -34.55 4.16
N ARG A 811 -15.35 -34.75 5.44
CA ARG A 811 -15.50 -36.07 6.07
C ARG A 811 -16.94 -36.58 6.05
N ALA A 812 -17.92 -35.69 6.07
CA ALA A 812 -19.34 -36.02 6.04
C ALA A 812 -19.81 -36.48 4.65
N LEU A 813 -19.23 -35.92 3.58
CA LEU A 813 -19.56 -36.28 2.20
C LEU A 813 -19.00 -37.68 1.82
N PRO A 814 -19.80 -38.54 1.17
CA PRO A 814 -19.31 -39.79 0.56
C PRO A 814 -18.22 -39.54 -0.50
N GLU A 815 -17.31 -40.50 -0.70
CA GLU A 815 -16.23 -40.37 -1.70
C GLU A 815 -16.76 -40.13 -3.11
N THR A 816 -17.88 -40.77 -3.48
CA THR A 816 -18.55 -40.55 -4.78
C THR A 816 -19.00 -39.10 -4.96
N GLU A 817 -19.45 -38.43 -3.90
CA GLU A 817 -19.88 -37.03 -3.96
C GLU A 817 -18.68 -36.10 -4.07
N LEU A 818 -17.60 -36.41 -3.34
CA LEU A 818 -16.34 -35.66 -3.43
C LEU A 818 -15.72 -35.78 -4.83
N ASP A 819 -15.76 -36.96 -5.44
CA ASP A 819 -15.26 -37.16 -6.81
C ASP A 819 -16.13 -36.43 -7.85
N ASN A 820 -17.46 -36.43 -7.70
CA ASN A 820 -18.36 -35.64 -8.56
C ASN A 820 -18.06 -34.13 -8.50
N LEU A 821 -17.69 -33.63 -7.31
CA LEU A 821 -17.27 -32.26 -7.08
C LEU A 821 -15.80 -31.98 -7.47
N GLY A 822 -15.04 -33.00 -7.89
CA GLY A 822 -13.64 -32.88 -8.27
C GLY A 822 -12.64 -32.75 -7.11
N PHE A 823 -13.02 -33.16 -5.89
CA PHE A 823 -12.20 -33.04 -4.67
C PHE A 823 -11.58 -34.38 -4.24
N SER A 824 -10.52 -34.82 -4.92
CA SER A 824 -9.78 -36.06 -4.58
C SER A 824 -8.39 -35.76 -3.97
N GLY A 825 -7.86 -36.67 -3.15
CA GLY A 825 -6.48 -36.60 -2.62
C GLY A 825 -6.28 -35.88 -1.26
N PRO A 826 -5.02 -35.73 -0.81
CA PRO A 826 -4.68 -35.29 0.56
C PRO A 826 -5.03 -33.83 0.88
N ASN A 827 -5.14 -32.97 -0.15
CA ASN A 827 -5.45 -31.54 -0.01
C ASN A 827 -6.93 -31.20 -0.22
N ARG A 828 -7.82 -32.21 -0.29
CA ARG A 828 -9.23 -32.04 -0.65
C ARG A 828 -10.00 -31.03 0.21
N ASN A 829 -9.71 -30.93 1.50
CA ASN A 829 -10.40 -29.99 2.40
C ASN A 829 -10.04 -28.52 2.09
N THR A 830 -8.77 -28.27 1.77
CA THR A 830 -8.30 -26.94 1.36
C THR A 830 -8.87 -26.56 -0.01
N ALA A 831 -8.91 -27.52 -0.94
CA ALA A 831 -9.53 -27.32 -2.26
C ALA A 831 -11.03 -27.02 -2.15
N LEU A 832 -11.76 -27.76 -1.29
CA LEU A 832 -13.17 -27.50 -1.00
C LEU A 832 -13.39 -26.11 -0.42
N LYS A 833 -12.57 -25.71 0.57
CA LYS A 833 -12.63 -24.36 1.16
C LYS A 833 -12.42 -23.29 0.09
N GLN A 834 -11.40 -23.44 -0.75
CA GLN A 834 -11.11 -22.48 -1.81
C GLN A 834 -12.25 -22.40 -2.85
N ALA A 835 -12.77 -23.55 -3.30
CA ALA A 835 -13.86 -23.59 -4.27
C ALA A 835 -15.14 -22.92 -3.74
N LEU A 836 -15.44 -23.09 -2.44
CA LEU A 836 -16.55 -22.39 -1.79
C LEU A 836 -16.31 -20.88 -1.73
N ILE A 837 -15.12 -20.45 -1.35
CA ILE A 837 -14.75 -19.03 -1.34
C ILE A 837 -14.88 -18.43 -2.74
N ASP A 838 -14.27 -19.05 -3.75
CA ASP A 838 -14.33 -18.59 -5.14
C ASP A 838 -15.78 -18.50 -5.62
N LYS A 839 -16.61 -19.47 -5.23
CA LYS A 839 -18.04 -19.45 -5.57
C LYS A 839 -18.79 -18.33 -4.85
N ILE A 840 -18.53 -18.10 -3.57
CA ILE A 840 -19.11 -16.98 -2.81
C ILE A 840 -18.70 -15.65 -3.44
N THR A 841 -17.43 -15.49 -3.83
CA THR A 841 -16.91 -14.30 -4.51
C THR A 841 -17.58 -14.09 -5.85
N GLN A 842 -17.67 -15.13 -6.68
CA GLN A 842 -18.38 -15.10 -7.96
C GLN A 842 -19.85 -14.69 -7.79
N LEU A 843 -20.55 -15.29 -6.82
CA LEU A 843 -21.96 -15.00 -6.55
C LEU A 843 -22.16 -13.58 -6.03
N SER A 844 -21.22 -13.08 -5.21
CA SER A 844 -21.23 -11.71 -4.68
C SER A 844 -21.00 -10.66 -5.77
N ALA A 845 -20.21 -10.99 -6.80
CA ALA A 845 -19.94 -10.14 -7.96
C ALA A 845 -20.98 -10.28 -9.09
N SER A 846 -21.88 -11.27 -9.04
CA SER A 846 -22.85 -11.51 -10.10
C SER A 846 -23.94 -10.43 -10.13
N PRO A 847 -24.34 -9.93 -11.32
CA PRO A 847 -25.40 -8.95 -11.43
C PRO A 847 -26.72 -9.53 -10.90
N VAL A 848 -27.49 -8.69 -10.21
CA VAL A 848 -28.80 -9.08 -9.70
C VAL A 848 -29.76 -9.35 -10.86
N VAL A 849 -30.10 -10.63 -11.08
CA VAL A 849 -31.18 -11.06 -12.00
C VAL A 849 -32.49 -11.17 -11.22
N VAL A 850 -32.90 -10.09 -10.56
CA VAL A 850 -34.21 -10.02 -9.89
C VAL A 850 -34.81 -8.66 -10.18
N ARG A 851 -36.11 -8.68 -10.46
CA ARG A 851 -36.96 -7.50 -10.60
C ARG A 851 -36.73 -6.52 -9.45
N GLN A 852 -36.19 -5.34 -9.74
CA GLN A 852 -36.51 -4.15 -8.96
C GLN A 852 -37.78 -3.58 -9.56
N ILE A 853 -38.88 -3.58 -8.81
CA ILE A 853 -40.02 -2.75 -9.17
C ILE A 853 -39.52 -1.32 -8.96
N PRO A 854 -39.37 -0.50 -10.01
CA PRO A 854 -39.08 0.90 -9.78
C PRO A 854 -40.22 1.40 -8.88
N ALA A 855 -39.90 1.94 -7.70
CA ALA A 855 -40.84 2.85 -7.09
C ALA A 855 -41.06 3.91 -8.15
N ALA A 856 -42.24 3.95 -8.78
CA ALA A 856 -42.53 5.04 -9.68
C ALA A 856 -42.27 6.30 -8.86
N LEU A 857 -41.52 7.23 -9.45
CA LEU A 857 -41.36 8.58 -8.90
C LEU A 857 -42.73 8.96 -8.38
N PRO A 858 -42.90 9.16 -7.06
CA PRO A 858 -44.18 9.62 -6.61
C PRO A 858 -44.48 10.88 -7.43
N SER A 859 -45.72 11.08 -7.80
CA SER A 859 -46.19 12.45 -7.82
C SER A 859 -46.65 12.71 -6.37
N PRO A 860 -45.78 13.18 -5.44
CA PRO A 860 -46.24 13.55 -4.11
C PRO A 860 -46.59 15.05 -4.08
N PRO A 861 -47.23 15.51 -3.00
CA PRO A 861 -47.47 16.91 -2.76
C PRO A 861 -46.16 17.71 -2.80
N TYR A 862 -46.26 18.96 -3.23
CA TYR A 862 -45.16 19.92 -3.33
C TYR A 862 -44.43 20.15 -1.99
N TRP A 863 -43.14 19.83 -1.93
CA TRP A 863 -42.20 20.33 -0.91
C TRP A 863 -41.07 21.11 -1.59
N PRO A 864 -40.62 22.27 -1.06
CA PRO A 864 -39.44 22.94 -1.57
C PRO A 864 -38.19 22.07 -1.35
N GLY A 865 -37.29 21.99 -2.35
CA GLY A 865 -36.04 21.24 -2.21
C GLY A 865 -35.11 21.89 -1.19
N ARG A 866 -34.13 21.12 -0.68
CA ARG A 866 -33.11 21.63 0.24
C ARG A 866 -31.89 22.11 -0.55
N ALA A 867 -31.33 23.26 -0.19
CA ALA A 867 -30.08 23.74 -0.80
C ALA A 867 -28.92 22.75 -0.58
N LEU A 868 -27.94 22.75 -1.49
CA LEU A 868 -26.72 21.97 -1.33
C LEU A 868 -25.97 22.40 -0.07
N ASP A 869 -25.47 21.43 0.68
CA ASP A 869 -24.59 21.74 1.80
C ASP A 869 -23.24 22.23 1.26
N THR A 870 -22.89 23.47 1.55
CA THR A 870 -21.67 24.11 1.07
C THR A 870 -20.39 23.40 1.53
N HIS A 871 -20.46 22.54 2.56
CA HIS A 871 -19.31 21.75 3.01
C HIS A 871 -18.99 20.56 2.10
N PHE A 872 -19.89 20.19 1.18
CA PHE A 872 -19.61 19.18 0.15
C PHE A 872 -18.96 19.80 -1.10
N ALA A 873 -18.88 21.14 -1.14
CA ALA A 873 -18.16 21.84 -2.19
C ALA A 873 -16.66 21.61 -2.06
N LEU A 874 -15.99 21.54 -3.20
CA LEU A 874 -14.54 21.60 -3.28
C LEU A 874 -14.06 23.00 -2.88
N GLU A 875 -13.03 23.06 -2.02
CA GLU A 875 -12.40 24.33 -1.62
C GLU A 875 -11.72 25.03 -2.80
N THR A 876 -11.24 24.27 -3.78
CA THR A 876 -10.62 24.76 -5.02
C THR A 876 -11.30 24.13 -6.24
N PRO A 877 -11.55 24.90 -7.32
CA PRO A 877 -12.10 24.35 -8.55
C PRO A 877 -11.18 23.24 -9.12
N PRO A 878 -11.74 22.12 -9.60
CA PRO A 878 -10.95 21.10 -10.30
C PRO A 878 -10.21 21.69 -11.51
N GLY A 879 -8.99 21.22 -11.76
CA GLY A 879 -8.29 21.49 -13.03
C GLY A 879 -8.87 20.68 -14.18
N ASP A 880 -8.75 21.20 -15.40
CA ASP A 880 -9.16 20.52 -16.65
C ASP A 880 -10.64 20.08 -16.68
N LEU A 881 -11.56 21.04 -16.50
CA LEU A 881 -13.00 20.81 -16.61
C LEU A 881 -13.51 21.08 -18.02
N GLU A 882 -14.10 20.06 -18.65
CA GLU A 882 -14.86 20.18 -19.90
C GLU A 882 -16.35 20.31 -19.57
N GLN A 883 -17.03 21.33 -20.08
CA GLN A 883 -18.44 21.53 -19.81
C GLN A 883 -19.29 20.57 -20.67
N MET A 884 -20.04 19.66 -20.04
CA MET A 884 -20.93 18.71 -20.73
C MET A 884 -22.37 19.21 -20.88
N GLY A 885 -22.79 20.17 -20.05
CA GLY A 885 -24.16 20.66 -20.01
C GLY A 885 -24.32 21.90 -19.14
N ASP A 886 -25.58 22.23 -18.80
CA ASP A 886 -25.91 23.42 -18.02
C ASP A 886 -25.38 23.29 -16.57
N GLU A 887 -24.21 23.89 -16.34
CA GLU A 887 -23.41 23.80 -15.10
C GLU A 887 -23.03 22.39 -14.65
N LEU A 888 -22.99 21.44 -15.60
CA LEU A 888 -22.42 20.11 -15.44
C LEU A 888 -21.09 20.04 -16.20
N TYR A 889 -20.05 19.61 -15.51
CA TYR A 889 -18.68 19.53 -16.00
C TYR A 889 -18.16 18.11 -15.88
N GLN A 890 -17.36 17.69 -16.84
CA GLN A 890 -16.53 16.50 -16.80
C GLN A 890 -15.11 16.91 -16.48
N GLY A 891 -14.54 16.39 -15.41
CA GLY A 891 -13.11 16.51 -15.16
C GLY A 891 -12.35 15.31 -15.70
N GLY A 892 -11.03 15.32 -15.49
CA GLY A 892 -10.18 14.15 -15.77
C GLY A 892 -10.74 12.84 -15.19
N PHE A 893 -10.48 11.74 -15.88
CA PHE A 893 -10.93 10.38 -15.51
C PHE A 893 -12.45 10.21 -15.41
N SER A 894 -13.22 10.91 -16.24
CA SER A 894 -14.68 10.76 -16.36
C SER A 894 -15.48 11.11 -15.10
N ARG A 895 -14.90 11.93 -14.21
CA ARG A 895 -15.62 12.48 -13.06
C ARG A 895 -16.56 13.58 -13.47
N HIS A 896 -17.69 13.67 -12.79
CA HIS A 896 -18.68 14.70 -13.06
C HIS A 896 -18.75 15.66 -11.89
N TYR A 897 -18.90 16.94 -12.21
CA TYR A 897 -19.00 18.02 -11.25
C TYR A 897 -20.16 18.91 -11.64
N ILE A 898 -20.89 19.40 -10.64
CA ILE A 898 -21.86 20.47 -10.85
C ILE A 898 -21.31 21.76 -10.25
N ARG A 899 -21.64 22.89 -10.86
CA ARG A 899 -21.36 24.21 -10.31
C ARG A 899 -22.65 24.82 -9.78
N GLU A 900 -22.60 25.37 -8.57
CA GLU A 900 -23.69 26.13 -7.95
C GLU A 900 -23.08 27.39 -7.30
N GLY A 901 -23.33 28.55 -7.90
CA GLY A 901 -22.60 29.79 -7.59
C GLY A 901 -21.10 29.66 -7.92
N GLU A 902 -20.23 30.06 -6.99
CA GLU A 902 -18.76 29.97 -7.13
C GLU A 902 -18.18 28.62 -6.66
N ARG A 903 -19.03 27.63 -6.37
CA ARG A 903 -18.63 26.34 -5.77
C ARG A 903 -18.83 25.18 -6.73
N TYR A 904 -17.90 24.23 -6.70
CA TYR A 904 -17.98 22.97 -7.45
C TYR A 904 -18.28 21.81 -6.51
N TYR A 905 -19.21 20.95 -6.90
CA TYR A 905 -19.59 19.77 -6.14
C TYR A 905 -19.37 18.53 -6.99
N GLN A 906 -18.75 17.50 -6.41
CA GLN A 906 -18.56 16.23 -7.12
C GLN A 906 -19.87 15.45 -7.16
N VAL A 907 -20.20 14.89 -8.32
CA VAL A 907 -21.40 14.09 -8.52
C VAL A 907 -21.10 12.78 -9.25
N GLU A 908 -21.96 11.80 -9.01
CA GLU A 908 -21.95 10.49 -9.65
C GLU A 908 -23.27 10.28 -10.39
N SER A 909 -23.22 9.74 -11.60
CA SER A 909 -24.43 9.50 -12.40
C SER A 909 -25.32 8.47 -11.69
N ALA A 910 -26.62 8.74 -11.61
CA ALA A 910 -27.61 7.83 -11.05
C ALA A 910 -28.90 7.87 -11.88
N ASP A 911 -29.71 6.82 -11.82
CA ASP A 911 -31.01 6.82 -12.47
C ASP A 911 -32.15 6.93 -11.42
N PRO A 912 -32.94 8.03 -11.41
CA PRO A 912 -32.78 9.27 -12.19
C PRO A 912 -31.86 10.30 -11.51
N GLY A 913 -31.03 11.01 -12.29
CA GLY A 913 -30.30 12.21 -11.88
C GLY A 913 -28.81 12.04 -11.51
N TRP A 914 -28.38 12.74 -10.47
CA TRP A 914 -26.98 12.80 -10.03
C TRP A 914 -26.90 12.66 -8.51
N LYS A 915 -26.04 11.80 -7.99
CA LYS A 915 -25.78 11.67 -6.55
C LYS A 915 -24.64 12.59 -6.15
N LEU A 916 -24.83 13.34 -5.07
CA LEU A 916 -23.81 14.21 -4.51
C LEU A 916 -22.78 13.41 -3.72
N ILE A 917 -21.50 13.66 -3.98
CA ILE A 917 -20.36 13.03 -3.30
C ILE A 917 -19.70 14.05 -2.38
N ASP A 918 -19.48 13.69 -1.11
CA ASP A 918 -18.69 14.53 -0.20
C ASP A 918 -17.20 14.32 -0.45
N ALA A 919 -16.51 15.36 -0.88
CA ALA A 919 -15.08 15.33 -1.14
C ALA A 919 -14.22 15.00 0.09
N ARG A 920 -14.71 15.24 1.31
CA ARG A 920 -14.01 14.95 2.58
C ARG A 920 -14.07 13.46 2.93
N ASN A 921 -15.15 12.79 2.52
CA ASN A 921 -15.32 11.35 2.67
C ASN A 921 -16.23 10.80 1.54
N PRO A 922 -15.64 10.45 0.39
CA PRO A 922 -16.39 9.94 -0.76
C PRO A 922 -17.11 8.61 -0.48
N PHE A 923 -16.72 7.88 0.57
CA PHE A 923 -17.22 6.55 0.89
C PHE A 923 -18.41 6.55 1.85
N ARG A 924 -18.96 7.72 2.20
CA ARG A 924 -20.16 7.80 3.03
C ARG A 924 -21.38 7.23 2.32
N PHE A 925 -22.26 6.63 3.13
CA PHE A 925 -23.54 6.10 2.67
C PHE A 925 -24.52 7.22 2.30
N TYR A 926 -24.42 8.37 2.98
CA TYR A 926 -25.26 9.53 2.67
C TYR A 926 -24.81 10.21 1.36
N ARG A 927 -25.53 9.92 0.27
CA ARG A 927 -25.29 10.49 -1.08
C ARG A 927 -26.60 10.99 -1.70
N PRO A 928 -27.01 12.24 -1.43
CA PRO A 928 -28.31 12.72 -1.86
C PRO A 928 -28.43 12.87 -3.37
N VAL A 929 -29.57 12.45 -3.93
CA VAL A 929 -29.88 12.64 -5.35
C VAL A 929 -30.27 14.10 -5.58
N LEU A 930 -29.74 14.69 -6.63
CA LEU A 930 -29.92 16.09 -6.99
C LEU A 930 -30.91 16.24 -8.12
N ARG A 931 -31.58 17.40 -8.15
CA ARG A 931 -32.36 17.85 -9.30
C ARG A 931 -32.02 19.29 -9.62
N ARG A 932 -32.19 19.67 -10.90
CA ARG A 932 -32.05 21.05 -11.35
C ARG A 932 -33.43 21.70 -11.41
N ARG A 933 -33.58 22.85 -10.75
CA ARG A 933 -34.85 23.59 -10.69
C ARG A 933 -34.60 25.10 -10.74
N ALA A 934 -35.29 25.79 -11.66
CA ALA A 934 -35.20 27.24 -11.82
C ALA A 934 -33.76 27.80 -11.93
N GLY A 935 -32.85 27.05 -12.55
CA GLY A 935 -31.45 27.44 -12.73
C GLY A 935 -30.50 27.08 -11.58
N HIS A 936 -30.99 26.43 -10.52
CA HIS A 936 -30.18 26.02 -9.37
C HIS A 936 -30.25 24.50 -9.13
N TRP A 937 -29.19 23.94 -8.55
CA TRP A 937 -29.14 22.58 -8.06
C TRP A 937 -29.67 22.51 -6.62
N GLU A 938 -30.61 21.60 -6.38
CA GLU A 938 -31.15 21.33 -5.05
C GLU A 938 -31.18 19.81 -4.77
N ILE A 939 -31.14 19.44 -3.49
CA ILE A 939 -31.35 18.06 -3.05
C ILE A 939 -32.80 17.68 -3.36
N ASN A 940 -32.97 16.62 -4.13
CA ASN A 940 -34.26 16.11 -4.52
C ASN A 940 -34.88 15.31 -3.36
N THR A 941 -35.75 15.97 -2.61
CA THR A 941 -36.49 15.36 -1.49
C THR A 941 -37.62 14.44 -1.93
N ASP A 942 -38.03 14.48 -3.20
CA ASP A 942 -39.22 13.78 -3.71
C ASP A 942 -38.95 12.31 -4.05
N ILE A 943 -37.70 11.95 -4.36
CA ILE A 943 -37.33 10.57 -4.74
C ILE A 943 -37.31 9.65 -3.51
N GLY A 944 -37.44 10.21 -2.30
CA GLY A 944 -36.87 9.58 -1.13
C GLY A 944 -35.37 9.41 -1.34
N LEU A 945 -34.55 9.73 -0.35
CA LEU A 945 -33.14 9.44 -0.49
C LEU A 945 -33.00 7.90 -0.54
N LYS A 946 -32.51 7.33 -1.66
CA LYS A 946 -31.91 5.98 -1.65
C LYS A 946 -30.61 6.08 -0.82
N GLY A 947 -30.81 6.10 0.50
CA GLY A 947 -29.89 6.48 1.58
C GLY A 947 -30.56 7.36 2.67
N GLY A 948 -31.88 7.31 2.83
CA GLY A 948 -32.67 8.27 3.61
C GLY A 948 -33.23 7.80 4.95
N ALA A 949 -33.65 8.77 5.76
CA ALA A 949 -34.84 8.63 6.59
C ALA A 949 -35.88 9.71 6.26
N PRO A 950 -37.17 9.43 6.48
CA PRO A 950 -38.22 10.44 6.53
C PRO A 950 -38.38 11.01 7.96
N GLY A 951 -38.88 12.24 8.04
CA GLY A 951 -39.77 12.64 9.14
C GLY A 951 -41.03 13.28 8.56
N PRO A 952 -42.14 13.44 9.31
CA PRO A 952 -42.63 12.67 10.45
C PRO A 952 -44.03 12.02 10.19
N ALA A 953 -44.43 11.16 11.14
CA ALA A 953 -45.79 10.88 11.60
C ALA A 953 -46.85 10.23 10.67
N HIS A 954 -47.23 9.01 11.07
CA HIS A 954 -48.60 8.46 11.13
C HIS A 954 -49.54 8.70 9.92
N SER A 955 -49.74 7.67 9.10
CA SER A 955 -51.01 7.49 8.37
C SER A 955 -51.75 6.27 8.93
N LYS A 956 -52.96 6.53 9.45
CA LYS A 956 -53.86 5.55 10.04
C LYS A 956 -54.22 4.46 9.02
N ILE A 957 -54.21 3.21 9.49
CA ILE A 957 -54.67 2.02 8.79
C ILE A 957 -56.21 1.98 8.90
N GLU A 958 -56.93 1.94 7.78
CA GLU A 958 -58.39 1.76 7.73
C GLU A 958 -58.76 0.48 6.97
N LEU A 959 -59.71 -0.26 7.53
CA LEU A 959 -60.33 -1.49 7.00
C LEU A 959 -61.56 -1.11 6.14
N VAL A 960 -61.75 -1.71 4.97
CA VAL A 960 -62.93 -1.48 4.11
C VAL A 960 -63.46 -2.79 3.52
N GLU A 961 -64.78 -2.98 3.54
CA GLU A 961 -65.56 -4.11 2.96
C GLU A 961 -66.47 -3.68 1.79
N SER A 962 -66.80 -4.68 0.94
CA SER A 962 -67.90 -4.80 -0.07
C SER A 962 -67.93 -3.81 -1.26
N GLU A 963 -68.43 -4.08 -2.47
CA GLU A 963 -69.13 -5.19 -3.16
C GLU A 963 -69.00 -4.85 -4.67
N SER A 964 -69.13 -5.80 -5.62
CA SER A 964 -69.24 -5.42 -7.05
C SER A 964 -70.13 -6.34 -7.87
N ASP A 965 -71.07 -5.72 -8.58
CA ASP A 965 -72.02 -6.30 -9.53
C ASP A 965 -71.39 -6.76 -10.84
N MET A 966 -72.02 -7.79 -11.40
CA MET A 966 -71.70 -8.51 -12.64
C MET A 966 -72.09 -7.76 -13.91
N ALA A 967 -71.29 -7.93 -14.97
CA ALA A 967 -71.74 -7.75 -16.36
C ALA A 967 -71.22 -8.88 -17.28
N THR A 968 -72.06 -9.24 -18.24
CA THR A 968 -72.12 -10.50 -19.00
C THR A 968 -71.14 -10.68 -20.16
N ALA A 969 -70.89 -11.96 -20.44
CA ALA A 969 -69.94 -12.56 -21.35
C ALA A 969 -70.24 -12.44 -22.87
N TYR A 970 -69.19 -12.57 -23.67
CA TYR A 970 -69.22 -13.36 -24.90
C TYR A 970 -68.19 -14.51 -24.77
N GLU A 971 -68.65 -15.71 -25.12
CA GLU A 971 -67.92 -17.00 -25.20
C GLU A 971 -66.99 -17.33 -24.02
N TYR A 972 -67.58 -17.53 -22.85
CA TYR A 972 -66.92 -18.12 -21.70
C TYR A 972 -66.96 -19.65 -21.76
N THR A 973 -65.81 -20.30 -21.91
CA THR A 973 -65.67 -21.73 -21.62
C THR A 973 -65.35 -21.89 -20.12
N PRO A 974 -66.22 -22.53 -19.31
CA PRO A 974 -65.97 -22.68 -17.89
C PRO A 974 -64.72 -23.52 -17.63
N PRO A 975 -63.92 -23.18 -16.59
CA PRO A 975 -62.73 -23.95 -16.23
C PRO A 975 -63.11 -25.36 -15.79
N GLU A 976 -62.22 -26.32 -16.04
CA GLU A 976 -62.39 -27.69 -15.55
C GLU A 976 -62.41 -27.71 -14.02
N PRO A 977 -63.27 -28.54 -13.38
CA PRO A 977 -63.26 -28.67 -11.93
C PRO A 977 -61.92 -29.24 -11.44
N PHE A 978 -61.44 -28.74 -10.30
CA PHE A 978 -60.25 -29.31 -9.65
C PHE A 978 -60.51 -30.75 -9.20
N THR A 979 -59.57 -31.63 -9.52
CA THR A 979 -59.64 -33.03 -9.09
C THR A 979 -59.33 -33.16 -7.60
N ARG A 980 -59.68 -34.31 -7.00
CA ARG A 980 -59.28 -34.63 -5.62
C ARG A 980 -57.76 -34.58 -5.42
N GLU A 981 -57.00 -34.94 -6.45
CA GLU A 981 -55.55 -34.88 -6.42
C GLU A 981 -55.04 -33.44 -6.44
N ASP A 982 -55.64 -32.56 -7.24
CA ASP A 982 -55.32 -31.12 -7.26
C ASP A 982 -55.55 -30.49 -5.88
N LEU A 983 -56.66 -30.81 -5.22
CA LEU A 983 -56.99 -30.30 -3.88
C LEU A 983 -56.00 -30.78 -2.80
N LEU A 984 -55.48 -32.01 -2.94
CA LEU A 984 -54.41 -32.53 -2.06
C LEU A 984 -53.08 -31.83 -2.36
N ARG A 985 -52.77 -31.61 -3.64
CA ARG A 985 -51.57 -30.88 -4.06
C ARG A 985 -51.59 -29.43 -3.60
N MET A 986 -52.73 -28.73 -3.62
CA MET A 986 -52.89 -27.36 -3.11
C MET A 986 -52.48 -27.20 -1.63
N LYS A 987 -52.69 -28.26 -0.83
CA LYS A 987 -52.41 -28.27 0.63
C LYS A 987 -51.04 -28.83 0.98
N SER A 988 -50.30 -29.35 0.00
CA SER A 988 -48.99 -29.98 0.24
C SER A 988 -47.89 -28.94 0.45
N ILE A 989 -47.08 -29.12 1.48
CA ILE A 989 -45.90 -28.28 1.75
C ILE A 989 -44.77 -28.71 0.80
N LYS A 990 -44.29 -27.76 -0.01
CA LYS A 990 -43.21 -27.96 -0.98
C LYS A 990 -42.13 -26.91 -0.76
N SER A 991 -40.96 -27.30 -0.26
CA SER A 991 -39.78 -26.42 -0.20
C SER A 991 -39.20 -26.19 -1.60
N TYR A 992 -38.53 -25.05 -1.80
CA TYR A 992 -37.74 -24.76 -3.01
C TYR A 992 -36.64 -25.81 -3.29
N GLN A 993 -36.23 -26.58 -2.27
CA GLN A 993 -35.27 -27.67 -2.39
C GLN A 993 -35.89 -28.93 -3.03
N ARG A 994 -37.21 -29.13 -2.95
CA ARG A 994 -37.91 -30.32 -3.48
C ARG A 994 -38.35 -30.18 -4.94
N GLN A 995 -38.72 -28.99 -5.37
CA GLN A 995 -39.26 -28.76 -6.73
C GLN A 995 -38.69 -27.45 -7.29
N PRO A 996 -37.60 -27.50 -8.08
CA PRO A 996 -37.07 -26.31 -8.73
C PRO A 996 -38.08 -25.79 -9.75
N ASN A 997 -38.25 -24.48 -9.82
CA ASN A 997 -39.25 -23.82 -10.65
C ASN A 997 -38.65 -23.53 -12.04
N ARG A 998 -38.73 -24.50 -12.95
CA ARG A 998 -38.09 -24.43 -14.28
C ARG A 998 -39.01 -23.84 -15.34
N MET A 999 -38.41 -23.36 -16.43
CA MET A 999 -39.15 -22.89 -17.61
C MET A 999 -39.92 -24.06 -18.22
N GLY A 1000 -41.23 -23.89 -18.42
CA GLY A 1000 -42.12 -24.94 -18.95
C GLY A 1000 -42.86 -25.76 -17.89
N ASP A 1001 -42.43 -25.73 -16.63
CA ASP A 1001 -43.14 -26.39 -15.53
C ASP A 1001 -44.33 -25.52 -15.07
N TYR A 1002 -45.52 -26.10 -14.94
CA TYR A 1002 -46.68 -25.43 -14.34
C TYR A 1002 -47.65 -26.45 -13.75
N ASP A 1003 -48.03 -26.27 -12.49
CA ASP A 1003 -49.05 -27.06 -11.81
C ASP A 1003 -50.23 -26.15 -11.47
N ARG A 1004 -51.42 -26.43 -12.01
CA ARG A 1004 -52.61 -25.62 -11.77
C ARG A 1004 -53.01 -25.56 -10.29
N ALA A 1005 -52.58 -26.54 -9.48
CA ALA A 1005 -52.79 -26.54 -8.04
C ALA A 1005 -52.04 -25.38 -7.34
N ASP A 1006 -51.00 -24.82 -7.95
CA ASP A 1006 -50.22 -23.74 -7.34
C ASP A 1006 -51.00 -22.42 -7.28
N ASN A 1007 -52.03 -22.24 -8.12
CA ASN A 1007 -52.96 -21.11 -8.04
C ASN A 1007 -53.78 -21.08 -6.74
N GLY A 1008 -53.96 -22.24 -6.09
CA GLY A 1008 -54.69 -22.35 -4.82
C GLY A 1008 -53.78 -22.25 -3.59
N ARG A 1009 -52.45 -22.18 -3.76
CA ARG A 1009 -51.51 -22.06 -2.65
C ARG A 1009 -51.45 -20.62 -2.13
N TYR A 1010 -51.21 -20.46 -0.84
CA TYR A 1010 -51.11 -19.13 -0.23
C TYR A 1010 -49.91 -18.36 -0.80
N PRO A 1011 -50.03 -17.09 -1.23
CA PRO A 1011 -49.01 -16.44 -2.08
C PRO A 1011 -47.61 -16.29 -1.48
N LEU A 1012 -47.47 -16.12 -0.16
CA LEU A 1012 -46.17 -16.02 0.51
C LEU A 1012 -45.91 -17.29 1.33
N ARG A 1013 -44.77 -17.93 1.08
CA ARG A 1013 -44.36 -19.16 1.76
C ARG A 1013 -42.87 -19.10 2.13
N ASP A 1014 -42.52 -19.65 3.28
CA ASP A 1014 -41.13 -19.65 3.78
C ASP A 1014 -40.20 -20.59 2.97
N LEU A 1015 -38.93 -20.68 3.38
CA LEU A 1015 -37.92 -21.55 2.76
C LEU A 1015 -38.31 -23.04 2.78
N GLN A 1016 -39.18 -23.44 3.70
CA GLN A 1016 -39.69 -24.81 3.83
C GLN A 1016 -41.00 -25.01 3.05
N GLY A 1017 -41.57 -23.95 2.45
CA GLY A 1017 -42.82 -23.99 1.70
C GLY A 1017 -44.07 -23.88 2.57
N LYS A 1018 -43.93 -23.48 3.84
CA LYS A 1018 -45.06 -23.27 4.76
C LYS A 1018 -45.69 -21.89 4.51
N PRO A 1019 -47.03 -21.77 4.49
CA PRO A 1019 -47.71 -20.50 4.26
C PRO A 1019 -47.43 -19.48 5.37
N LEU A 1020 -47.05 -18.26 4.95
CA LEU A 1020 -46.76 -17.13 5.82
C LEU A 1020 -47.95 -16.17 5.83
N ARG A 1021 -48.55 -15.94 7.01
CA ARG A 1021 -49.81 -15.20 7.11
C ARG A 1021 -49.58 -13.69 7.05
N ILE A 1022 -50.20 -13.03 6.08
CA ILE A 1022 -50.26 -11.56 6.03
C ILE A 1022 -51.24 -11.07 7.11
N LYS A 1023 -50.77 -10.22 8.02
CA LYS A 1023 -51.56 -9.66 9.14
C LYS A 1023 -52.02 -8.24 8.85
N LYS A 1024 -51.23 -7.47 8.11
CA LYS A 1024 -51.59 -6.13 7.65
C LYS A 1024 -51.16 -5.93 6.22
N ILE A 1025 -51.92 -5.14 5.48
CA ILE A 1025 -51.62 -4.72 4.12
C ILE A 1025 -51.95 -3.24 3.98
N GLN A 1026 -51.11 -2.49 3.27
CA GLN A 1026 -51.42 -1.10 2.96
C GLN A 1026 -52.68 -1.01 2.09
N SER A 1027 -53.58 -0.07 2.38
CA SER A 1027 -54.88 0.04 1.69
C SER A 1027 -54.76 0.38 0.20
N LYS A 1028 -53.65 1.02 -0.19
CA LYS A 1028 -53.31 1.37 -1.57
C LYS A 1028 -51.92 0.86 -1.91
N SER A 1029 -51.71 0.51 -3.18
CA SER A 1029 -50.39 0.19 -3.68
C SER A 1029 -49.47 1.42 -3.66
N GLU A 1030 -48.18 1.17 -3.82
CA GLU A 1030 -47.26 2.19 -4.33
C GLU A 1030 -47.67 2.63 -5.75
N VAL A 1031 -47.13 3.75 -6.21
CA VAL A 1031 -47.41 4.26 -7.56
C VAL A 1031 -46.75 3.31 -8.57
N THR A 1032 -47.51 2.87 -9.58
CA THR A 1032 -47.01 1.98 -10.65
C THR A 1032 -46.35 2.77 -11.78
N ASP A 1033 -45.75 2.08 -12.75
CA ASP A 1033 -45.11 2.68 -13.92
C ASP A 1033 -46.07 3.54 -14.77
N SER A 1034 -47.38 3.23 -14.74
CA SER A 1034 -48.43 4.05 -15.37
C SER A 1034 -48.87 5.27 -14.55
N GLY A 1035 -48.31 5.46 -13.35
CA GLY A 1035 -48.68 6.53 -12.42
C GLY A 1035 -49.95 6.25 -11.60
N VAL A 1036 -50.48 5.03 -11.65
CA VAL A 1036 -51.74 4.65 -10.99
C VAL A 1036 -51.47 4.06 -9.59
N ARG A 1037 -52.45 4.19 -8.68
CA ARG A 1037 -52.48 3.45 -7.41
C ARG A 1037 -53.72 2.57 -7.37
N TYR A 1038 -53.51 1.31 -7.02
CA TYR A 1038 -54.56 0.30 -6.92
C TYR A 1038 -54.99 0.09 -5.47
N GLN A 1039 -56.23 -0.38 -5.28
CA GLN A 1039 -56.78 -0.59 -3.94
C GLN A 1039 -56.54 -2.03 -3.51
N ALA A 1040 -56.15 -2.22 -2.25
CA ALA A 1040 -55.92 -3.56 -1.70
C ALA A 1040 -57.19 -4.43 -1.73
N LYS A 1041 -58.37 -3.82 -1.61
CA LYS A 1041 -59.67 -4.52 -1.65
C LYS A 1041 -59.85 -5.37 -2.93
N ASP A 1042 -59.26 -4.94 -4.04
CA ASP A 1042 -59.40 -5.61 -5.34
C ASP A 1042 -58.57 -6.90 -5.41
N ILE A 1043 -57.59 -7.06 -4.50
CA ILE A 1043 -56.71 -8.23 -4.43
C ILE A 1043 -56.95 -9.11 -3.20
N LEU A 1044 -57.71 -8.65 -2.20
CA LEU A 1044 -58.09 -9.43 -1.02
C LEU A 1044 -58.73 -10.80 -1.33
N PRO A 1045 -59.56 -10.97 -2.39
CA PRO A 1045 -60.08 -12.28 -2.76
C PRO A 1045 -59.00 -13.34 -3.03
N TYR A 1046 -57.82 -12.93 -3.50
CA TYR A 1046 -56.68 -13.83 -3.77
C TYR A 1046 -55.84 -14.15 -2.52
N LEU A 1047 -56.12 -13.52 -1.37
CA LEU A 1047 -55.38 -13.66 -0.11
C LEU A 1047 -56.17 -14.42 0.97
N GLN A 1048 -57.24 -15.11 0.59
CA GLN A 1048 -58.09 -15.82 1.54
C GLN A 1048 -57.35 -17.01 2.17
N TRP A 1049 -57.29 -17.01 3.51
CA TRP A 1049 -56.64 -18.07 4.27
C TRP A 1049 -57.44 -19.39 4.17
N GLU A 1050 -56.75 -20.50 3.87
CA GLU A 1050 -57.31 -21.87 3.77
C GLU A 1050 -58.40 -22.13 2.71
N LYS A 1051 -58.78 -21.11 1.92
CA LYS A 1051 -59.76 -21.20 0.82
C LYS A 1051 -59.11 -21.49 -0.52
N HIS A 1052 -58.36 -22.60 -0.56
CA HIS A 1052 -57.48 -22.95 -1.68
C HIS A 1052 -58.21 -23.07 -3.02
N GLU A 1053 -59.36 -23.74 -3.04
CA GLU A 1053 -60.12 -23.99 -4.27
C GLU A 1053 -60.79 -22.71 -4.77
N GLU A 1054 -61.36 -21.91 -3.87
CA GLU A 1054 -62.00 -20.65 -4.19
C GLU A 1054 -61.00 -19.64 -4.76
N VAL A 1055 -59.80 -19.56 -4.18
CA VAL A 1055 -58.71 -18.70 -4.68
C VAL A 1055 -58.22 -19.19 -6.05
N ALA A 1056 -58.03 -20.50 -6.24
CA ALA A 1056 -57.60 -21.05 -7.51
C ALA A 1056 -58.59 -20.76 -8.65
N LYS A 1057 -59.90 -20.81 -8.35
CA LYS A 1057 -60.97 -20.46 -9.30
C LYS A 1057 -60.89 -19.01 -9.79
N LEU A 1058 -60.48 -18.06 -8.94
CA LEU A 1058 -60.35 -16.66 -9.35
C LEU A 1058 -59.33 -16.46 -10.47
N TYR A 1059 -58.21 -17.19 -10.41
CA TYR A 1059 -57.20 -17.18 -11.47
C TYR A 1059 -57.75 -17.83 -12.74
N GLU A 1060 -58.34 -19.02 -12.64
CA GLU A 1060 -58.81 -19.76 -13.82
C GLU A 1060 -60.05 -19.16 -14.48
N GLU A 1061 -60.86 -18.36 -13.76
CA GLU A 1061 -61.97 -17.61 -14.34
C GLU A 1061 -61.48 -16.54 -15.33
N LYS A 1062 -60.32 -15.93 -15.03
CA LYS A 1062 -59.77 -14.80 -15.79
C LYS A 1062 -58.66 -15.21 -16.76
N LEU A 1063 -57.90 -16.23 -16.42
CA LEU A 1063 -56.64 -16.59 -17.08
C LEU A 1063 -56.67 -18.02 -17.61
N LEU A 1064 -56.00 -18.23 -18.74
CA LEU A 1064 -55.80 -19.53 -19.35
C LEU A 1064 -54.33 -19.66 -19.78
N LEU A 1065 -53.69 -20.76 -19.40
CA LEU A 1065 -52.39 -21.12 -19.94
C LEU A 1065 -52.60 -21.90 -21.24
N ARG A 1066 -52.06 -21.42 -22.36
CA ARG A 1066 -52.09 -22.12 -23.66
C ARG A 1066 -50.68 -22.23 -24.25
N VAL A 1067 -50.54 -23.03 -25.29
CA VAL A 1067 -49.30 -23.15 -26.05
C VAL A 1067 -49.21 -22.01 -27.05
N PHE A 1068 -48.04 -21.36 -27.11
CA PHE A 1068 -47.72 -20.30 -28.06
C PHE A 1068 -47.52 -20.88 -29.46
N ARG A 1069 -48.24 -20.34 -30.44
CA ARG A 1069 -48.28 -20.79 -31.83
C ARG A 1069 -47.66 -19.73 -32.75
N ALA A 1070 -47.41 -20.11 -34.01
CA ALA A 1070 -46.86 -19.19 -35.00
C ALA A 1070 -47.76 -17.97 -35.26
N GLU A 1071 -49.08 -18.10 -35.06
CA GLU A 1071 -50.07 -17.01 -35.18
C GLU A 1071 -50.02 -16.00 -34.02
N ASP A 1072 -49.40 -16.35 -32.90
CA ASP A 1072 -49.25 -15.50 -31.72
C ASP A 1072 -47.98 -14.62 -31.76
N ALA A 1073 -47.04 -14.93 -32.67
CA ALA A 1073 -45.79 -14.21 -32.79
C ALA A 1073 -46.01 -12.76 -33.27
N MET A 1074 -45.67 -11.79 -32.42
CA MET A 1074 -45.73 -10.37 -32.78
C MET A 1074 -44.52 -9.91 -33.60
N PHE A 1075 -43.38 -10.60 -33.45
CA PHE A 1075 -42.13 -10.29 -34.15
C PHE A 1075 -41.47 -11.57 -34.70
N PRO A 1076 -40.70 -11.49 -35.81
CA PRO A 1076 -39.99 -12.65 -36.37
C PRO A 1076 -39.09 -13.39 -35.36
N GLN A 1077 -38.53 -12.66 -34.39
CA GLN A 1077 -37.65 -13.18 -33.35
C GLN A 1077 -38.38 -14.05 -32.31
N GLU A 1078 -39.72 -14.03 -32.26
CA GLU A 1078 -40.53 -14.84 -31.34
C GLU A 1078 -40.79 -16.26 -31.84
N GLN A 1079 -40.19 -16.67 -32.98
CA GLN A 1079 -40.28 -18.05 -33.46
C GLN A 1079 -39.75 -19.08 -32.44
N SER A 1080 -38.79 -18.68 -31.59
CA SER A 1080 -38.28 -19.54 -30.50
C SER A 1080 -39.31 -19.79 -29.38
N MET A 1081 -40.40 -19.01 -29.32
CA MET A 1081 -41.47 -19.19 -28.35
C MET A 1081 -42.51 -20.24 -28.79
N ILE A 1082 -42.49 -20.68 -30.05
CA ILE A 1082 -43.44 -21.68 -30.54
C ILE A 1082 -43.30 -22.98 -29.74
N GLY A 1083 -44.41 -23.45 -29.16
CA GLY A 1083 -44.44 -24.62 -28.28
C GLY A 1083 -44.24 -24.32 -26.79
N GLN A 1084 -43.87 -23.08 -26.42
CA GLN A 1084 -43.79 -22.63 -25.03
C GLN A 1084 -45.17 -22.25 -24.48
N ALA A 1085 -45.27 -22.10 -23.16
CA ALA A 1085 -46.51 -21.67 -22.51
C ALA A 1085 -46.69 -20.15 -22.61
N MET A 1086 -47.94 -19.71 -22.77
CA MET A 1086 -48.34 -18.30 -22.72
C MET A 1086 -49.62 -18.15 -21.90
N VAL A 1087 -49.77 -17.01 -21.24
CA VAL A 1087 -50.98 -16.69 -20.47
C VAL A 1087 -51.86 -15.77 -21.31
N VAL A 1088 -53.11 -16.16 -21.51
CA VAL A 1088 -54.12 -15.36 -22.20
C VAL A 1088 -55.31 -15.05 -21.32
N ALA A 1089 -56.04 -13.99 -21.67
CA ALA A 1089 -57.31 -13.65 -21.05
C ALA A 1089 -58.37 -14.69 -21.44
N ARG A 1090 -58.97 -15.39 -20.46
CA ARG A 1090 -60.06 -16.36 -20.72
C ARG A 1090 -61.38 -15.67 -21.09
N LYS A 1091 -61.58 -14.47 -20.57
CA LYS A 1091 -62.75 -13.61 -20.80
C LYS A 1091 -62.27 -12.17 -21.04
N PRO A 1092 -63.11 -11.29 -21.61
CA PRO A 1092 -62.77 -9.88 -21.71
C PRO A 1092 -62.47 -9.28 -20.33
N LEU A 1093 -61.32 -8.63 -20.17
CA LEU A 1093 -60.87 -7.97 -18.95
C LEU A 1093 -60.93 -6.45 -19.12
N LYS A 1094 -61.35 -5.73 -18.08
CA LYS A 1094 -61.43 -4.26 -18.10
C LYS A 1094 -60.12 -3.61 -17.69
N ALA A 1095 -59.83 -2.41 -18.19
CA ALA A 1095 -58.69 -1.61 -17.73
C ALA A 1095 -58.73 -1.41 -16.20
N GLY A 1096 -57.61 -1.66 -15.53
CA GLY A 1096 -57.47 -1.57 -14.08
C GLY A 1096 -58.04 -2.75 -13.29
N GLU A 1097 -58.46 -3.83 -13.95
CA GLU A 1097 -58.98 -5.03 -13.30
C GLU A 1097 -57.85 -5.87 -12.68
N ALA A 1098 -58.03 -6.30 -11.43
CA ALA A 1098 -57.08 -7.18 -10.74
C ALA A 1098 -57.14 -8.61 -11.30
N ILE A 1099 -56.01 -9.09 -11.84
CA ILE A 1099 -55.90 -10.43 -12.43
C ILE A 1099 -55.23 -11.45 -11.49
N GLY A 1100 -54.62 -10.98 -10.40
CA GLY A 1100 -54.13 -11.84 -9.32
C GLY A 1100 -52.91 -11.31 -8.58
N VAL A 1101 -52.35 -12.15 -7.71
CA VAL A 1101 -51.17 -11.86 -6.88
C VAL A 1101 -50.03 -12.80 -7.27
N TYR A 1102 -48.79 -12.32 -7.24
CA TYR A 1102 -47.62 -13.17 -7.48
C TYR A 1102 -47.41 -14.12 -6.30
N GLY A 1103 -47.53 -15.42 -6.53
CA GLY A 1103 -47.45 -16.44 -5.49
C GLY A 1103 -46.24 -17.34 -5.67
N GLY A 1104 -45.55 -17.67 -4.58
CA GLY A 1104 -44.29 -18.41 -4.65
C GLY A 1104 -43.73 -18.87 -3.31
N ASN A 1105 -42.53 -19.47 -3.37
CA ASN A 1105 -41.72 -19.82 -2.20
C ASN A 1105 -40.57 -18.83 -2.03
N PHE A 1106 -40.21 -18.53 -0.79
CA PHE A 1106 -38.95 -17.85 -0.51
C PHE A 1106 -37.79 -18.75 -0.91
N ILE A 1107 -36.79 -18.15 -1.55
CA ILE A 1107 -35.53 -18.79 -1.91
C ILE A 1107 -34.38 -17.82 -1.61
N PRO A 1108 -33.23 -18.30 -1.11
CA PRO A 1108 -32.06 -17.43 -0.97
C PRO A 1108 -31.60 -16.95 -2.35
N PHE A 1109 -31.31 -15.65 -2.48
CA PHE A 1109 -30.99 -15.06 -3.77
C PHE A 1109 -29.78 -15.71 -4.45
N HIS A 1110 -28.74 -16.07 -3.69
CA HIS A 1110 -27.58 -16.78 -4.22
C HIS A 1110 -27.93 -18.15 -4.83
N VAL A 1111 -28.90 -18.88 -4.25
CA VAL A 1111 -29.38 -20.15 -4.81
C VAL A 1111 -30.16 -19.93 -6.09
N SER A 1112 -31.07 -18.94 -6.11
CA SER A 1112 -31.83 -18.54 -7.30
C SER A 1112 -30.90 -18.15 -8.46
N ASN A 1113 -29.86 -17.35 -8.17
CA ASN A 1113 -28.88 -16.93 -9.17
C ASN A 1113 -28.04 -18.10 -9.70
N ALA A 1114 -27.63 -19.04 -8.82
CA ALA A 1114 -26.91 -20.23 -9.22
C ALA A 1114 -27.75 -21.17 -10.11
N ARG A 1115 -29.05 -21.31 -9.81
CA ARG A 1115 -30.00 -22.13 -10.59
C ARG A 1115 -30.48 -21.44 -11.88
N LYS A 1116 -30.24 -20.13 -12.02
CA LYS A 1116 -30.82 -19.28 -13.06
C LYS A 1116 -32.36 -19.36 -13.08
N ASP A 1117 -32.98 -19.28 -11.90
CA ASP A 1117 -34.44 -19.39 -11.78
C ASP A 1117 -35.14 -18.24 -12.57
N PRO A 1118 -36.00 -18.55 -13.55
CA PRO A 1118 -36.53 -17.56 -14.50
C PRO A 1118 -37.70 -16.71 -13.99
N PHE A 1119 -38.26 -17.04 -12.82
CA PHE A 1119 -39.51 -16.45 -12.30
C PHE A 1119 -39.31 -15.87 -10.90
N VAL A 1120 -38.34 -14.97 -10.72
CA VAL A 1120 -37.94 -14.47 -9.40
C VAL A 1120 -38.21 -12.97 -9.23
N ILE A 1121 -38.88 -12.60 -8.14
CA ILE A 1121 -39.17 -11.21 -7.79
C ILE A 1121 -38.69 -10.86 -6.36
N ASP A 1122 -38.44 -9.56 -6.13
CA ASP A 1122 -38.13 -9.04 -4.80
C ASP A 1122 -39.36 -9.01 -3.89
N ILE A 1123 -39.14 -9.28 -2.60
CA ILE A 1123 -40.16 -9.30 -1.54
C ILE A 1123 -39.87 -8.33 -0.40
N LEU A 1124 -38.78 -7.58 -0.48
CA LEU A 1124 -38.37 -6.64 0.55
C LEU A 1124 -38.56 -5.21 0.05
N PRO A 1125 -39.10 -4.30 0.88
CA PRO A 1125 -39.21 -2.89 0.52
C PRO A 1125 -37.80 -2.27 0.50
N GLY A 1126 -37.18 -2.22 -0.67
CA GLY A 1126 -35.77 -1.87 -0.82
C GLY A 1126 -34.81 -2.98 -0.34
N PRO A 1127 -33.49 -2.85 -0.58
CA PRO A 1127 -32.54 -3.84 -0.10
C PRO A 1127 -32.66 -3.96 1.43
N PRO A 1128 -32.74 -5.17 2.00
CA PRO A 1128 -32.76 -5.35 3.44
C PRO A 1128 -31.51 -4.68 4.01
N VAL A 1129 -31.78 -3.74 4.89
CA VAL A 1129 -30.80 -2.92 5.58
C VAL A 1129 -29.93 -3.92 6.40
N SER A 1130 -30.51 -4.92 7.05
CA SER A 1130 -29.78 -5.90 7.89
C SER A 1130 -29.12 -7.13 7.23
N ARG A 1131 -29.12 -7.30 5.88
CA ARG A 1131 -28.55 -8.52 5.25
C ARG A 1131 -27.73 -8.24 3.98
N PRO A 1132 -26.61 -8.96 3.75
CA PRO A 1132 -25.87 -8.88 2.49
C PRO A 1132 -26.79 -9.10 1.28
N LYS A 1133 -26.56 -8.40 0.17
CA LYS A 1133 -27.37 -8.53 -1.06
C LYS A 1133 -27.51 -9.96 -1.58
N TRP A 1134 -26.55 -10.85 -1.29
CA TRP A 1134 -26.53 -12.25 -1.69
C TRP A 1134 -27.28 -13.18 -0.70
N ASP A 1135 -27.52 -12.74 0.54
CA ASP A 1135 -28.31 -13.43 1.59
C ASP A 1135 -29.76 -12.91 1.67
N ARG A 1136 -30.17 -12.07 0.72
CA ARG A 1136 -31.55 -11.62 0.62
C ARG A 1136 -32.45 -12.77 0.19
N LEU A 1137 -33.67 -12.79 0.75
CA LEU A 1137 -34.72 -13.68 0.29
C LEU A 1137 -35.42 -13.06 -0.92
N VAL A 1138 -35.67 -13.89 -1.91
CA VAL A 1138 -36.45 -13.55 -3.10
C VAL A 1138 -37.57 -14.56 -3.25
N LEU A 1139 -38.61 -14.24 -4.02
CA LEU A 1139 -39.76 -15.11 -4.21
C LEU A 1139 -39.68 -15.74 -5.60
N THR A 1140 -39.60 -17.06 -5.66
CA THR A 1140 -39.72 -17.82 -6.91
C THR A 1140 -41.19 -18.14 -7.17
N GLY A 1141 -41.75 -17.58 -8.24
CA GLY A 1141 -43.18 -17.62 -8.54
C GLY A 1141 -43.62 -18.88 -9.26
N ASP A 1142 -44.58 -19.61 -8.70
CA ASP A 1142 -45.07 -20.88 -9.23
C ASP A 1142 -46.52 -20.83 -9.73
N ASN A 1143 -47.28 -19.80 -9.40
CA ASN A 1143 -48.65 -19.62 -9.88
C ASN A 1143 -48.72 -19.00 -11.30
N ILE A 1144 -49.91 -18.99 -11.92
CA ILE A 1144 -50.09 -18.59 -13.33
C ILE A 1144 -49.61 -17.16 -13.64
N ILE A 1145 -49.62 -16.24 -12.67
CA ILE A 1145 -49.13 -14.86 -12.83
C ILE A 1145 -47.65 -14.83 -13.20
N SER A 1146 -46.86 -15.75 -12.65
CA SER A 1146 -45.43 -15.85 -12.95
C SER A 1146 -45.12 -16.28 -14.39
N ARG A 1147 -46.12 -16.80 -15.12
CA ARG A 1147 -46.01 -17.33 -16.49
C ARG A 1147 -46.42 -16.33 -17.58
N ILE A 1148 -46.80 -15.10 -17.22
CA ILE A 1148 -47.15 -14.05 -18.18
C ILE A 1148 -45.87 -13.62 -18.93
N ASN A 1149 -45.89 -13.58 -20.26
CA ASN A 1149 -44.69 -13.34 -21.05
C ASN A 1149 -44.20 -11.87 -21.00
N SER A 1150 -42.96 -11.65 -21.39
CA SER A 1150 -42.36 -10.31 -21.54
C SER A 1150 -42.11 -9.99 -23.03
N ILE A 1151 -41.79 -8.74 -23.32
CA ILE A 1151 -41.33 -8.28 -24.63
C ILE A 1151 -39.84 -7.95 -24.54
N PHE A 1152 -39.03 -8.44 -25.49
CA PHE A 1152 -37.59 -8.17 -25.55
C PHE A 1152 -37.23 -7.33 -26.78
N GLU A 1153 -36.17 -6.54 -26.64
CA GLU A 1153 -35.45 -5.94 -27.76
C GLU A 1153 -34.26 -6.83 -28.12
N TYR A 1154 -33.99 -6.98 -29.42
CA TYR A 1154 -33.03 -7.94 -29.95
C TYR A 1154 -31.90 -7.24 -30.73
N GLU A 1155 -30.67 -7.77 -30.60
CA GLU A 1155 -29.55 -7.50 -31.51
C GLU A 1155 -29.25 -8.79 -32.28
N GLY A 1156 -29.63 -8.84 -33.57
CA GLY A 1156 -29.61 -10.10 -34.32
C GLY A 1156 -30.63 -11.10 -33.73
N PRO A 1157 -30.26 -12.37 -33.47
CA PRO A 1157 -31.14 -13.35 -32.83
C PRO A 1157 -31.15 -13.27 -31.30
N LEU A 1158 -30.32 -12.43 -30.67
CA LEU A 1158 -30.10 -12.44 -29.22
C LEU A 1158 -30.92 -11.35 -28.50
N PRO A 1159 -31.66 -11.69 -27.42
CA PRO A 1159 -32.34 -10.69 -26.59
C PRO A 1159 -31.32 -9.90 -25.77
N VAL A 1160 -31.38 -8.56 -25.82
CA VAL A 1160 -30.41 -7.67 -25.16
C VAL A 1160 -30.97 -6.90 -23.96
N ARG A 1161 -32.27 -6.57 -23.98
CA ARG A 1161 -32.99 -5.92 -22.86
C ARG A 1161 -34.50 -6.08 -23.03
N GLN A 1162 -35.29 -5.77 -22.00
CA GLN A 1162 -36.74 -5.67 -22.13
C GLN A 1162 -37.16 -4.41 -22.87
N ALA A 1163 -38.25 -4.50 -23.63
CA ALA A 1163 -38.83 -3.34 -24.29
C ALA A 1163 -39.38 -2.34 -23.25
N SER A 1164 -39.34 -1.05 -23.55
CA SER A 1164 -39.85 0.01 -22.66
C SER A 1164 -41.37 0.21 -22.74
N ARG A 1165 -42.05 -0.40 -23.72
CA ARG A 1165 -43.48 -0.24 -24.00
C ARG A 1165 -44.07 -1.49 -24.66
N GLY A 1166 -45.39 -1.59 -24.71
CA GLY A 1166 -46.13 -2.67 -25.39
C GLY A 1166 -46.82 -3.66 -24.46
N TYR A 1167 -46.67 -3.48 -23.14
CA TYR A 1167 -47.30 -4.33 -22.13
C TYR A 1167 -48.76 -3.97 -21.88
N ASN A 1168 -49.62 -4.97 -21.73
CA ASN A 1168 -51.04 -4.82 -21.39
C ASN A 1168 -51.35 -5.17 -19.92
N VAL A 1169 -50.32 -5.59 -19.17
CA VAL A 1169 -50.38 -5.87 -17.73
C VAL A 1169 -49.26 -5.11 -17.03
N GLU A 1170 -49.57 -4.58 -15.84
CA GLU A 1170 -48.60 -3.95 -14.94
C GLU A 1170 -48.69 -4.54 -13.53
N GLY A 1171 -47.60 -4.42 -12.76
CA GLY A 1171 -47.54 -4.90 -11.39
C GLY A 1171 -47.52 -3.75 -10.38
N ALA A 1172 -48.30 -3.87 -9.31
CA ALA A 1172 -48.39 -2.93 -8.21
C ALA A 1172 -47.92 -3.58 -6.89
N THR A 1173 -47.15 -2.85 -6.10
CA THR A 1173 -46.58 -3.30 -4.82
C THR A 1173 -47.43 -2.84 -3.64
N PHE A 1174 -47.66 -3.75 -2.70
CA PHE A 1174 -48.35 -3.48 -1.44
C PHE A 1174 -47.43 -3.85 -0.28
N PRO A 1175 -46.99 -2.89 0.53
CA PRO A 1175 -46.35 -3.18 1.81
C PRO A 1175 -47.26 -3.99 2.72
N VAL A 1176 -46.71 -5.04 3.33
CA VAL A 1176 -47.42 -6.00 4.19
C VAL A 1176 -46.64 -6.32 5.46
N ASP A 1177 -47.34 -6.51 6.57
CA ASP A 1177 -46.77 -7.11 7.79
C ASP A 1177 -47.10 -8.62 7.78
N VAL A 1178 -46.07 -9.46 7.83
CA VAL A 1178 -46.19 -10.93 7.74
C VAL A 1178 -45.78 -11.57 9.06
N ASP A 1179 -46.56 -12.54 9.51
CA ASP A 1179 -46.26 -13.35 10.70
C ASP A 1179 -45.30 -14.49 10.36
N ILE A 1180 -44.08 -14.40 10.87
CA ILE A 1180 -43.00 -15.37 10.65
C ILE A 1180 -42.85 -16.40 11.79
N GLY A 1181 -43.72 -16.35 12.81
CA GLY A 1181 -43.67 -17.23 14.00
C GLY A 1181 -43.62 -16.45 15.33
N ASP A 1182 -44.15 -17.05 16.39
CA ASP A 1182 -44.20 -16.50 17.77
C ASP A 1182 -44.81 -15.09 17.90
N GLY A 1183 -45.65 -14.68 16.94
CA GLY A 1183 -46.27 -13.35 16.91
C GLY A 1183 -45.34 -12.23 16.42
N ARG A 1184 -44.15 -12.57 15.90
CA ARG A 1184 -43.23 -11.61 15.29
C ARG A 1184 -43.71 -11.24 13.89
N LEU A 1185 -43.89 -9.94 13.66
CA LEU A 1185 -44.25 -9.38 12.37
C LEU A 1185 -43.01 -8.84 11.68
N GLU A 1186 -42.78 -9.25 10.43
CA GLU A 1186 -41.74 -8.71 9.57
C GLU A 1186 -42.36 -8.01 8.35
N PRO A 1187 -41.81 -6.86 7.91
CA PRO A 1187 -42.31 -6.14 6.75
C PRO A 1187 -41.83 -6.76 5.44
N PHE A 1188 -42.75 -6.97 4.51
CA PHE A 1188 -42.48 -7.43 3.14
C PHE A 1188 -43.26 -6.60 2.12
N VAL A 1189 -43.02 -6.86 0.83
CA VAL A 1189 -43.77 -6.32 -0.29
C VAL A 1189 -44.50 -7.45 -1.02
N LEU A 1190 -45.80 -7.28 -1.19
CA LEU A 1190 -46.65 -8.16 -2.00
C LEU A 1190 -46.84 -7.56 -3.40
N SER A 1191 -46.57 -8.35 -4.44
CA SER A 1191 -46.80 -7.93 -5.83
C SER A 1191 -48.15 -8.42 -6.35
N ALA A 1192 -49.02 -7.51 -6.78
CA ALA A 1192 -50.28 -7.81 -7.44
C ALA A 1192 -50.33 -7.23 -8.86
N PHE A 1193 -51.17 -7.79 -9.72
CA PHE A 1193 -51.14 -7.52 -11.16
C PHE A 1193 -52.50 -7.04 -11.66
N PHE A 1194 -52.45 -6.02 -12.53
CA PHE A 1194 -53.61 -5.32 -13.07
C PHE A 1194 -53.45 -5.11 -14.58
N THR A 1195 -54.56 -5.07 -15.29
CA THR A 1195 -54.60 -4.72 -16.72
C THR A 1195 -54.41 -3.21 -16.91
N THR A 1196 -53.66 -2.80 -17.94
CA THR A 1196 -53.42 -1.38 -18.26
C THR A 1196 -54.46 -0.80 -19.22
N ARG A 1197 -55.20 -1.68 -19.91
CA ARG A 1197 -56.26 -1.35 -20.87
C ARG A 1197 -57.32 -2.45 -20.89
N ASP A 1198 -58.40 -2.25 -21.63
CA ASP A 1198 -59.33 -3.34 -21.95
C ASP A 1198 -58.60 -4.42 -22.80
N ILE A 1199 -58.77 -5.69 -22.41
CA ILE A 1199 -58.15 -6.85 -23.05
C ILE A 1199 -59.26 -7.82 -23.50
N PRO A 1200 -59.42 -8.07 -24.82
CA PRO A 1200 -60.29 -9.11 -25.37
C PRO A 1200 -59.97 -10.51 -24.85
N ALA A 1201 -60.95 -11.42 -24.94
CA ALA A 1201 -60.69 -12.84 -24.71
C ALA A 1201 -59.68 -13.40 -25.74
N ASP A 1202 -58.88 -14.37 -25.31
CA ASP A 1202 -57.79 -15.05 -26.02
C ASP A 1202 -56.58 -14.18 -26.39
N GLU A 1203 -56.57 -12.90 -25.98
CA GLU A 1203 -55.41 -12.03 -26.15
C GLU A 1203 -54.30 -12.37 -25.12
N GLU A 1204 -53.05 -12.39 -25.58
CA GLU A 1204 -51.87 -12.64 -24.74
C GLU A 1204 -51.66 -11.54 -23.71
N LEU A 1205 -51.46 -11.94 -22.46
CA LEU A 1205 -51.00 -11.04 -21.42
C LEU A 1205 -49.48 -10.92 -21.48
N ARG A 1206 -49.00 -9.68 -21.46
CA ARG A 1206 -47.58 -9.35 -21.41
C ARG A 1206 -47.28 -8.28 -20.38
N TRP A 1207 -46.22 -8.49 -19.60
CA TRP A 1207 -45.78 -7.52 -18.60
C TRP A 1207 -44.25 -7.38 -18.49
N ASN A 1208 -43.82 -6.25 -17.94
CA ASN A 1208 -42.41 -5.90 -17.81
C ASN A 1208 -41.82 -6.36 -16.48
N TYR A 1209 -40.99 -7.41 -16.50
CA TYR A 1209 -40.31 -7.91 -15.30
C TYR A 1209 -39.20 -6.98 -14.75
N GLY A 1210 -38.78 -5.95 -15.47
CA GLY A 1210 -37.69 -5.06 -15.03
C GLY A 1210 -36.31 -5.72 -14.99
N TYR A 1211 -36.06 -6.72 -15.83
CA TYR A 1211 -34.75 -7.34 -16.04
C TYR A 1211 -33.74 -6.32 -16.56
N THR A 1212 -32.57 -6.30 -15.93
CA THR A 1212 -31.42 -5.53 -16.42
C THR A 1212 -30.93 -6.11 -17.76
N GLY A 1213 -30.30 -5.29 -18.61
CA GLY A 1213 -29.73 -5.78 -19.87
C GLY A 1213 -28.66 -6.86 -19.69
N ALA A 1214 -27.98 -6.89 -18.54
CA ALA A 1214 -27.07 -7.98 -18.17
C ALA A 1214 -27.84 -9.26 -17.75
N GLY A 1215 -28.93 -9.09 -17.00
CA GLY A 1215 -29.80 -10.19 -16.58
C GLY A 1215 -30.49 -10.88 -17.76
N VAL A 1216 -30.93 -10.09 -18.76
CA VAL A 1216 -31.53 -10.65 -20.00
C VAL A 1216 -30.53 -11.53 -20.75
N ARG A 1217 -29.30 -11.03 -20.95
CA ARG A 1217 -28.24 -11.79 -21.64
C ARG A 1217 -27.79 -13.04 -20.87
N THR A 1218 -27.84 -13.03 -19.54
CA THR A 1218 -27.39 -14.18 -18.73
C THR A 1218 -28.43 -15.31 -18.66
N THR A 1219 -29.71 -14.94 -18.74
CA THR A 1219 -30.84 -15.84 -18.45
C THR A 1219 -31.53 -16.34 -19.72
N PHE A 1220 -31.60 -15.51 -20.77
CA PHE A 1220 -32.38 -15.79 -21.98
C PHE A 1220 -31.56 -15.85 -23.28
N ALA A 1221 -30.25 -15.60 -23.24
CA ALA A 1221 -29.38 -15.89 -24.40
C ALA A 1221 -29.03 -17.38 -24.40
N GLU A 1222 -29.16 -18.04 -25.56
CA GLU A 1222 -28.71 -19.42 -25.72
C GLU A 1222 -27.19 -19.51 -25.49
N PRO A 1223 -26.68 -20.60 -24.88
CA PRO A 1223 -25.24 -20.85 -24.83
C PRO A 1223 -24.68 -20.95 -26.25
N GLU A 1224 -23.51 -20.35 -26.50
CA GLU A 1224 -22.74 -20.50 -27.75
C GLU A 1224 -22.27 -21.97 -27.93
N THR A 1225 -23.18 -22.89 -28.19
CA THR A 1225 -22.87 -24.27 -28.58
C THR A 1225 -23.95 -24.83 -29.50
N SER A 1226 -24.05 -24.26 -30.71
CA SER A 1226 -24.54 -24.95 -31.91
C SER A 1226 -24.41 -24.05 -33.14
N LEU A 1227 -23.16 -23.72 -33.48
CA LEU A 1227 -22.77 -23.27 -34.82
C LEU A 1227 -21.92 -24.36 -35.48
N GLU A 1228 -22.44 -25.59 -35.50
CA GLU A 1228 -22.09 -26.60 -36.50
C GLU A 1228 -23.34 -27.46 -36.77
N ALA A 1229 -24.03 -27.14 -37.86
CA ALA A 1229 -24.88 -28.04 -38.62
C ALA A 1229 -24.77 -27.65 -40.11
#